data_AF-A0A1W1EKF5-F1
#
_entry.id   AF-A0A1W1EKF5-F1
#
_cell.length_a   1.000
_cell.length_b   1.000
_cell.length_c   1.000
_cell.angle_alpha   90.00
_cell.angle_beta   90.00
_cell.angle_gamma   90.00
#
_symmetry.space_group_name_H-M   'P 1'
#
loop_
_entity.id
_entity.type
_entity.pdbx_description
1 polymer ?
#
loop_
_entity_poly.entity_id
_entity_poly.type
_entity_poly.pdbx_seq_one_letter_code
_entity_poly.pdbx_strand_id
1 'polypeptide(L)'
;MIKIKFILLFAIAILFSACGGGSSSSPAVVVPVESTIEGTAIDELIVNGIITAYKNPNSIKLGSIRTDENGSYEMTIRDYLGVVVVEVTCDKDSKLKRDDGTFIDCPLDTRLRTMSVTSGRATSLVAHISPLTEMAYQRAKVLSGGSSNISVTAFEQARAEIGETFGVDPVNDSPAEGIYDTIIDSIHNVAEDNNSSFQEVVDAFAEDSNDGSVGSFISQELANAISNNNVSNNLTEGNGEYLPSSVVNGNDNSSSSSNATTTNPQLSNMEAIAKAKDMFTNLRTKTLSIVDYESTNKDGTLDVELRGFSDALNKFTIYGETASVYKTYILNVIFDALKLGRNDMSDIIGDGAGFAITVTKRSATIWSYRFGQNDIYSGTITIPTDNPDVYMDSNNYSQLNFEFDGTLPKYRVVHINNNDDISDSGVQRLVGKIVVDKLSDSEIRTTLTNGTLSSDNEEIKIPKMVDSSSTLSNGSYDKLEEIAFNGVVGDYNFDGRIDVSTYMHNDKVVENSGYLPKEIAYNGYILNNLNGTQIDARIIAEWKDLLLNDQATIDNHSYNPLLDVTINGNIKVVNQPESTINASYENFSDEHRDISISFQNDDTIVNSSGSFTTPKGDNGTFRVSNHIGIYAQFILVDNRVVEGNINGDGSVVKKDGDIIGMLEYRNDILVVNYTDGSFESIF
;
A
#
# COMPACT_ATOMS: atom_id res chain seq x y z
N MET A 1 -21.04 18.98 6.92
CA MET A 1 -21.88 18.18 5.98
C MET A 1 -20.94 17.30 5.16
N ILE A 2 -20.61 16.13 5.71
CA ILE A 2 -19.40 15.36 5.37
C ILE A 2 -19.62 14.65 4.03
N LYS A 3 -19.16 15.27 2.94
CA LYS A 3 -19.05 14.60 1.66
C LYS A 3 -17.81 13.71 1.73
N ILE A 4 -18.02 12.41 1.94
CA ILE A 4 -17.13 11.30 1.58
C ILE A 4 -16.96 11.32 0.04
N LYS A 5 -16.46 12.44 -0.49
CA LYS A 5 -16.01 12.62 -1.87
C LYS A 5 -14.49 12.52 -1.94
N PHE A 6 -13.80 12.67 -0.81
CA PHE A 6 -12.34 12.74 -0.74
C PHE A 6 -11.64 11.39 -0.98
N ILE A 7 -12.21 10.28 -0.49
CA ILE A 7 -11.65 8.93 -0.68
C ILE A 7 -12.08 8.34 -2.05
N LEU A 8 -13.29 8.66 -2.51
CA LEU A 8 -13.81 8.22 -3.81
C LEU A 8 -13.12 8.92 -5.00
N LEU A 9 -12.67 10.18 -4.84
CA LEU A 9 -11.87 10.87 -5.86
C LEU A 9 -10.44 10.32 -5.97
N PHE A 10 -9.89 9.75 -4.90
CA PHE A 10 -8.48 9.35 -4.82
C PHE A 10 -8.17 8.07 -5.62
N ALA A 11 -9.13 7.16 -5.72
CA ALA A 11 -9.03 6.02 -6.64
C ALA A 11 -9.44 6.42 -8.06
N ILE A 12 -10.54 7.15 -8.26
CA ILE A 12 -11.11 7.33 -9.61
C ILE A 12 -10.34 8.38 -10.45
N ALA A 13 -9.69 9.38 -9.84
CA ALA A 13 -8.98 10.42 -10.59
C ALA A 13 -7.61 9.98 -11.16
N ILE A 14 -7.05 8.87 -10.67
CA ILE A 14 -5.73 8.37 -11.10
C ILE A 14 -5.86 7.23 -12.13
N LEU A 15 -7.05 6.62 -12.27
CA LEU A 15 -7.20 5.30 -12.91
C LEU A 15 -7.79 5.30 -14.32
N PHE A 16 -7.96 6.46 -14.95
CA PHE A 16 -8.37 6.54 -16.36
C PHE A 16 -7.42 7.33 -17.25
N SER A 17 -6.12 7.33 -16.94
CA SER A 17 -5.17 7.95 -17.85
C SER A 17 -3.73 7.48 -17.66
N ALA A 18 -3.44 6.24 -18.04
CA ALA A 18 -2.08 5.72 -18.10
C ALA A 18 -1.62 5.59 -19.57
N CYS A 19 -0.34 5.63 -19.93
CA CYS A 19 0.72 6.64 -19.80
C CYS A 19 1.88 6.19 -20.69
N GLY A 20 2.27 6.96 -21.70
CA GLY A 20 3.68 7.38 -21.81
C GLY A 20 4.47 7.07 -23.08
N GLY A 21 5.65 7.66 -23.10
CA GLY A 21 6.78 7.28 -23.94
C GLY A 21 7.95 8.30 -23.87
N GLY A 22 9.22 7.86 -23.67
CA GLY A 22 10.53 8.30 -24.23
C GLY A 22 11.63 9.10 -23.55
N SER A 23 12.89 8.69 -23.76
CA SER A 23 13.78 9.23 -24.81
C SER A 23 15.24 8.80 -24.60
N SER A 24 16.05 9.14 -25.60
CA SER A 24 17.32 8.57 -26.04
C SER A 24 18.53 8.74 -25.11
N SER A 25 19.06 7.59 -24.71
CA SER A 25 20.47 7.40 -24.39
C SER A 25 20.90 6.05 -24.98
N SER A 26 22.18 5.90 -25.32
CA SER A 26 22.79 4.62 -25.74
C SER A 26 22.22 3.48 -24.87
N PRO A 27 21.73 2.35 -25.42
CA PRO A 27 20.71 1.49 -24.79
C PRO A 27 21.00 1.28 -23.31
N ALA A 28 20.30 2.03 -22.46
CA ALA A 28 20.39 1.83 -21.03
C ALA A 28 19.65 0.52 -20.77
N VAL A 29 20.40 -0.49 -20.32
CA VAL A 29 19.84 -1.72 -19.76
C VAL A 29 18.78 -1.29 -18.75
N VAL A 30 17.52 -1.74 -18.93
CA VAL A 30 16.44 -1.51 -17.96
C VAL A 30 16.99 -1.93 -16.61
N VAL A 31 17.24 -0.97 -15.73
CA VAL A 31 17.69 -1.26 -14.37
C VAL A 31 16.45 -1.72 -13.62
N PRO A 32 16.37 -2.99 -13.20
CA PRO A 32 15.25 -3.48 -12.39
C PRO A 32 15.09 -2.60 -11.16
N VAL A 33 13.86 -2.50 -10.63
CA VAL A 33 13.69 -1.81 -9.35
C VAL A 33 14.22 -2.73 -8.27
N GLU A 34 15.32 -2.31 -7.62
CA GLU A 34 16.08 -3.11 -6.66
C GLU A 34 15.78 -2.68 -5.24
N SER A 35 15.09 -3.51 -4.45
CA SER A 35 15.03 -3.33 -2.99
C SER A 35 16.17 -4.14 -2.36
N THR A 36 16.86 -3.55 -1.39
CA THR A 36 17.87 -4.23 -0.59
C THR A 36 17.23 -4.65 0.72
N ILE A 37 17.34 -5.94 1.07
CA ILE A 37 16.93 -6.49 2.35
C ILE A 37 18.20 -6.74 3.16
N GLU A 38 18.30 -6.09 4.30
CA GLU A 38 19.43 -6.22 5.22
C GLU A 38 18.95 -6.71 6.58
N GLY A 39 19.82 -7.43 7.28
CA GLY A 39 19.52 -7.91 8.61
C GLY A 39 20.59 -8.83 9.16
N THR A 40 20.27 -9.44 10.30
CA THR A 40 21.13 -10.40 10.99
C THR A 40 20.29 -11.62 11.32
N ALA A 41 20.86 -12.82 11.16
CA ALA A 41 20.20 -14.07 11.53
C ALA A 41 20.76 -14.58 12.86
N ILE A 42 19.91 -14.65 13.88
CA ILE A 42 20.27 -14.96 15.26
C ILE A 42 19.33 -16.02 15.83
N ASP A 43 19.91 -17.16 16.19
CA ASP A 43 19.41 -18.14 17.16
C ASP A 43 20.42 -18.13 18.32
N GLU A 44 21.60 -18.68 18.06
CA GLU A 44 22.88 -18.01 18.32
C GLU A 44 23.32 -17.34 17.00
N LEU A 45 24.39 -16.53 16.97
CA LEU A 45 24.76 -15.84 15.72
C LEU A 45 25.03 -16.84 14.57
N ILE A 46 24.15 -16.86 13.55
CA ILE A 46 24.19 -17.86 12.48
C ILE A 46 25.19 -17.40 11.42
N VAL A 47 26.37 -18.02 11.39
CA VAL A 47 27.44 -17.74 10.43
C VAL A 47 27.36 -18.67 9.24
N ASN A 48 27.48 -18.12 8.03
CA ASN A 48 27.41 -18.85 6.76
C ASN A 48 26.08 -19.61 6.55
N GLY A 49 25.00 -19.20 7.21
CA GLY A 49 23.65 -19.73 7.01
C GLY A 49 23.06 -19.28 5.68
N ILE A 50 22.15 -20.07 5.09
CA ILE A 50 21.55 -19.79 3.78
C ILE A 50 20.30 -18.94 3.97
N ILE A 51 20.36 -17.69 3.51
CA ILE A 51 19.22 -16.77 3.48
C ILE A 51 18.49 -16.91 2.15
N THR A 52 17.17 -17.04 2.18
CA THR A 52 16.31 -17.06 0.98
C THR A 52 15.09 -16.17 1.16
N ALA A 53 14.85 -15.27 0.22
CA ALA A 53 13.64 -14.43 0.18
C ALA A 53 12.58 -15.03 -0.75
N TYR A 54 11.31 -14.92 -0.35
CA TYR A 54 10.14 -15.44 -1.07
C TYR A 54 9.01 -14.41 -1.15
N LYS A 55 8.19 -14.50 -2.21
CA LYS A 55 6.96 -13.69 -2.37
C LYS A 55 5.86 -13.96 -1.34
N ASN A 56 5.98 -15.06 -0.60
CA ASN A 56 5.02 -15.65 0.34
C ASN A 56 5.61 -16.98 0.82
N PRO A 57 5.17 -17.54 1.97
CA PRO A 57 5.57 -18.86 2.46
C PRO A 57 5.73 -19.93 1.36
N ASN A 58 6.97 -20.38 1.10
CA ASN A 58 7.30 -21.47 0.15
C ASN A 58 6.78 -21.27 -1.30
N SER A 59 6.62 -20.02 -1.74
CA SER A 59 6.11 -19.71 -3.08
C SER A 59 7.26 -19.56 -4.10
N ILE A 60 7.46 -18.34 -4.61
CA ILE A 60 8.44 -18.00 -5.63
C ILE A 60 9.66 -17.40 -4.93
N LYS A 61 10.83 -18.03 -5.14
CA LYS A 61 12.12 -17.52 -4.67
C LYS A 61 12.47 -16.22 -5.39
N LEU A 62 12.76 -15.19 -4.61
CA LEU A 62 13.17 -13.86 -5.08
C LEU A 62 14.69 -13.72 -5.15
N GLY A 63 15.40 -14.30 -4.19
CA GLY A 63 16.85 -14.22 -4.08
C GLY A 63 17.38 -15.15 -3.00
N SER A 64 18.71 -15.32 -2.95
CA SER A 64 19.38 -16.06 -1.86
C SER A 64 20.84 -15.65 -1.73
N ILE A 65 21.29 -15.55 -0.49
CA ILE A 65 22.67 -15.23 -0.10
C ILE A 65 23.05 -16.08 1.13
N ARG A 66 24.28 -15.94 1.64
CA ARG A 66 24.66 -16.45 2.95
C ARG A 66 24.98 -15.32 3.91
N THR A 67 24.81 -15.58 5.20
CA THR A 67 25.28 -14.66 6.24
C THR A 67 26.80 -14.62 6.30
N ASP A 68 27.33 -13.48 6.74
CA ASP A 68 28.76 -13.27 6.97
C ASP A 68 29.23 -13.77 8.36
N GLU A 69 30.46 -13.42 8.76
CA GLU A 69 31.05 -13.78 10.05
C GLU A 69 30.37 -13.12 11.27
N ASN A 70 29.56 -12.10 11.02
CA ASN A 70 28.75 -11.38 12.01
C ASN A 70 27.27 -11.76 11.87
N GLY A 71 26.95 -12.89 11.23
CA GLY A 71 25.57 -13.33 11.01
C GLY A 71 24.73 -12.38 10.14
N SER A 72 25.36 -11.37 9.55
CA SER A 72 24.70 -10.30 8.81
C SER A 72 24.54 -10.68 7.34
N TYR A 73 23.52 -10.14 6.68
CA TYR A 73 23.26 -10.38 5.27
C TYR A 73 22.69 -9.13 4.60
N GLU A 74 22.96 -9.02 3.29
CA GLU A 74 22.40 -7.99 2.42
C GLU A 74 21.99 -8.65 1.10
N MET A 75 20.70 -8.61 0.77
CA MET A 75 20.13 -9.26 -0.41
C MET A 75 19.35 -8.26 -1.25
N THR A 76 19.68 -8.17 -2.53
CA THR A 76 18.87 -7.41 -3.48
C THR A 76 17.75 -8.30 -4.06
N ILE A 77 16.51 -7.83 -3.95
CA ILE A 77 15.35 -8.38 -4.66
C ILE A 77 14.91 -7.41 -5.76
N ARG A 78 14.29 -7.95 -6.81
CA ARG A 78 13.91 -7.19 -8.01
C ARG A 78 12.44 -7.30 -8.32
N ASP A 79 11.85 -6.16 -8.70
CA ASP A 79 10.51 -6.07 -9.29
C ASP A 79 9.42 -6.81 -8.49
N TYR A 80 9.48 -6.74 -7.16
CA TYR A 80 8.52 -7.38 -6.27
C TYR A 80 7.86 -6.38 -5.32
N LEU A 81 6.55 -6.58 -5.10
CA LEU A 81 5.70 -5.77 -4.24
C LEU A 81 4.95 -6.70 -3.27
N GLY A 82 4.91 -6.33 -1.99
CA GLY A 82 4.15 -7.05 -0.97
C GLY A 82 5.02 -7.59 0.17
N VAL A 83 4.46 -8.55 0.92
CA VAL A 83 5.15 -9.20 2.03
C VAL A 83 6.25 -10.12 1.49
N VAL A 84 7.49 -9.84 1.84
CA VAL A 84 8.62 -10.73 1.61
C VAL A 84 8.81 -11.59 2.84
N VAL A 85 8.80 -12.91 2.67
CA VAL A 85 9.25 -13.83 3.72
C VAL A 85 10.74 -14.08 3.50
N VAL A 86 11.56 -13.80 4.51
CA VAL A 86 12.99 -14.09 4.49
C VAL A 86 13.25 -15.23 5.46
N GLU A 87 13.90 -16.29 4.97
CA GLU A 87 14.14 -17.52 5.69
C GLU A 87 15.64 -17.79 5.79
N VAL A 88 16.10 -18.18 6.98
CA VAL A 88 17.42 -18.79 7.18
C VAL A 88 17.27 -20.29 7.31
N THR A 89 18.15 -21.03 6.63
CA THR A 89 18.33 -22.48 6.78
C THR A 89 19.81 -22.79 6.94
N CYS A 90 20.12 -23.92 7.58
CA CYS A 90 21.49 -24.36 7.78
C CYS A 90 21.84 -25.59 6.93
N ASP A 91 23.10 -25.65 6.52
CA ASP A 91 23.71 -26.81 5.92
C ASP A 91 25.00 -27.19 6.66
N LYS A 92 25.72 -28.21 6.16
CA LYS A 92 26.95 -28.72 6.79
C LYS A 92 28.07 -27.67 6.95
N ASP A 93 28.00 -26.55 6.23
CA ASP A 93 29.01 -25.49 6.24
C ASP A 93 28.55 -24.30 7.12
N SER A 94 27.33 -24.36 7.66
CA SER A 94 26.75 -23.34 8.54
C SER A 94 27.16 -23.57 10.00
N LYS A 95 27.40 -22.49 10.74
CA LYS A 95 27.85 -22.54 12.14
C LYS A 95 27.01 -21.62 13.00
N LEU A 96 26.88 -21.97 14.28
CA LEU A 96 26.41 -21.07 15.32
C LEU A 96 27.62 -20.54 16.08
N LYS A 97 27.68 -19.24 16.31
CA LYS A 97 28.75 -18.57 17.07
C LYS A 97 28.18 -18.07 18.39
N ARG A 98 28.76 -18.56 19.48
CA ARG A 98 28.42 -18.18 20.87
C ARG A 98 29.13 -16.90 21.30
N ASP A 99 28.66 -16.33 22.40
CA ASP A 99 29.25 -15.13 23.02
C ASP A 99 30.70 -15.30 23.45
N ASP A 100 31.09 -16.53 23.82
CA ASP A 100 32.48 -16.86 24.15
C ASP A 100 33.40 -16.96 22.91
N GLY A 101 32.83 -16.75 21.71
CA GLY A 101 33.51 -16.80 20.43
C GLY A 101 33.72 -18.21 19.88
N THR A 102 33.20 -19.24 20.52
CA THR A 102 33.26 -20.62 20.02
C THR A 102 32.23 -20.85 18.91
N PHE A 103 32.54 -21.81 18.02
CA PHE A 103 31.66 -22.22 16.93
C PHE A 103 31.18 -23.65 17.14
N ILE A 104 29.89 -23.87 16.97
CA ILE A 104 29.27 -25.20 16.89
C ILE A 104 28.60 -25.40 15.53
N ASP A 105 28.34 -26.65 15.17
CA ASP A 105 27.59 -26.95 13.94
C ASP A 105 26.16 -26.45 14.08
N CYS A 106 25.68 -25.70 13.08
CA CYS A 106 24.26 -25.33 13.04
C CYS A 106 23.42 -26.59 12.70
N PRO A 107 22.37 -26.91 13.47
CA PRO A 107 21.48 -28.03 13.17
C PRO A 107 20.92 -27.95 11.74
N LEU A 108 20.88 -29.09 11.03
CA LEU A 108 20.43 -29.11 9.63
C LEU A 108 18.93 -28.85 9.46
N ASP A 109 18.17 -28.93 10.54
CA ASP A 109 16.75 -28.65 10.66
C ASP A 109 16.46 -27.23 11.16
N THR A 110 17.47 -26.41 11.46
CA THR A 110 17.29 -24.99 11.81
C THR A 110 16.56 -24.26 10.69
N ARG A 111 15.42 -23.65 11.04
CA ARG A 111 14.59 -22.87 10.13
C ARG A 111 13.91 -21.73 10.88
N LEU A 112 14.43 -20.51 10.71
CA LEU A 112 13.82 -19.29 11.22
C LEU A 112 13.40 -18.38 10.07
N ARG A 113 12.30 -17.67 10.26
CA ARG A 113 11.77 -16.73 9.28
C ARG A 113 11.51 -15.37 9.91
N THR A 114 11.55 -14.37 9.05
CA THR A 114 11.07 -13.03 9.30
C THR A 114 10.26 -12.56 8.11
N MET A 115 9.61 -11.41 8.25
CA MET A 115 8.88 -10.77 7.17
C MET A 115 9.26 -9.30 7.09
N SER A 116 9.20 -8.78 5.88
CA SER A 116 9.28 -7.34 5.63
C SER A 116 8.32 -6.99 4.49
N VAL A 117 7.99 -5.71 4.33
CA VAL A 117 7.07 -5.25 3.29
C VAL A 117 7.85 -4.41 2.30
N THR A 118 7.96 -4.88 1.06
CA THR A 118 8.50 -4.05 -0.03
C THR A 118 7.38 -3.27 -0.70
N SER A 119 7.63 -1.98 -0.95
CA SER A 119 6.77 -1.09 -1.73
C SER A 119 6.99 -1.23 -3.25
N GLY A 120 7.86 -2.14 -3.69
CA GLY A 120 8.22 -2.26 -5.11
C GLY A 120 9.10 -1.12 -5.61
N ARG A 121 9.80 -0.43 -4.70
CA ARG A 121 10.75 0.66 -4.96
C ARG A 121 12.16 0.32 -4.48
N ALA A 122 13.13 1.13 -4.88
CA ALA A 122 14.48 1.01 -4.38
C ALA A 122 14.54 1.48 -2.93
N THR A 123 14.35 0.56 -1.99
CA THR A 123 14.33 0.81 -0.55
C THR A 123 15.27 -0.15 0.16
N SER A 124 15.88 0.31 1.26
CA SER A 124 16.49 -0.59 2.24
C SER A 124 15.40 -1.08 3.18
N LEU A 125 15.35 -2.39 3.38
CA LEU A 125 14.37 -3.08 4.20
C LEU A 125 15.15 -3.80 5.31
N VAL A 126 14.85 -3.48 6.55
CA VAL A 126 15.38 -4.24 7.69
C VAL A 126 14.52 -5.48 7.89
N ALA A 127 15.18 -6.62 8.03
CA ALA A 127 14.56 -7.92 8.24
C ALA A 127 15.46 -8.80 9.11
N HIS A 128 15.57 -8.48 10.41
CA HIS A 128 16.27 -9.38 11.32
C HIS A 128 15.55 -10.73 11.39
N ILE A 129 16.31 -11.83 11.35
CA ILE A 129 15.77 -13.19 11.48
C ILE A 129 16.11 -13.68 12.87
N SER A 130 15.08 -13.95 13.67
CA SER A 130 15.22 -14.31 15.06
C SER A 130 14.11 -15.29 15.48
N PRO A 131 14.14 -15.77 16.72
CA PRO A 131 13.09 -16.59 17.30
C PRO A 131 11.76 -15.82 17.40
N LEU A 132 11.82 -14.54 17.78
CA LEU A 132 10.64 -13.69 17.91
C LEU A 132 10.05 -13.34 16.54
N THR A 133 10.88 -13.18 15.50
CA THR A 133 10.35 -12.99 14.14
C THR A 133 9.71 -14.25 13.59
N GLU A 134 10.21 -15.42 13.99
CA GLU A 134 9.59 -16.71 13.65
C GLU A 134 8.22 -16.85 14.36
N MET A 135 8.11 -16.46 15.63
CA MET A 135 6.81 -16.39 16.33
C MET A 135 5.84 -15.45 15.61
N ALA A 136 6.30 -14.25 15.24
CA ALA A 136 5.49 -13.27 14.49
C ALA A 136 5.05 -13.83 13.12
N TYR A 137 5.92 -14.58 12.45
CA TYR A 137 5.59 -15.28 11.21
C TYR A 137 4.49 -16.34 11.39
N GLN A 138 4.60 -17.19 12.41
CA GLN A 138 3.59 -18.22 12.67
C GLN A 138 2.25 -17.58 13.03
N ARG A 139 2.27 -16.53 13.85
CA ARG A 139 1.08 -15.77 14.21
C ARG A 139 0.42 -15.11 13.00
N ALA A 140 1.19 -14.46 12.12
CA ALA A 140 0.68 -13.85 10.90
C ALA A 140 0.01 -14.87 9.97
N LYS A 141 0.55 -16.09 9.91
CA LYS A 141 -0.02 -17.20 9.15
C LYS A 141 -1.37 -17.64 9.73
N VAL A 142 -1.52 -17.71 11.05
CA VAL A 142 -2.80 -18.02 11.70
C VAL A 142 -3.83 -16.91 11.50
N LEU A 143 -3.43 -15.64 11.65
CA LEU A 143 -4.28 -14.48 11.35
C LEU A 143 -4.74 -14.47 9.89
N SER A 144 -3.93 -15.03 8.99
CA SER A 144 -4.28 -15.23 7.58
C SER A 144 -5.12 -16.49 7.32
N GLY A 145 -5.71 -17.11 8.35
CA GLY A 145 -6.53 -18.32 8.23
C GLY A 145 -5.73 -19.58 7.83
N GLY A 146 -4.43 -19.62 8.11
CA GLY A 146 -3.53 -20.69 7.68
C GLY A 146 -3.15 -20.61 6.20
N SER A 147 -3.52 -19.53 5.50
CA SER A 147 -3.22 -19.31 4.09
C SER A 147 -1.72 -19.28 3.83
N SER A 148 -1.32 -19.73 2.63
CA SER A 148 0.04 -19.54 2.13
C SER A 148 0.33 -18.10 1.72
N ASN A 149 -0.68 -17.21 1.69
CA ASN A 149 -0.52 -15.79 1.41
C ASN A 149 -0.77 -15.00 2.69
N ILE A 150 0.29 -14.42 3.24
CA ILE A 150 0.21 -13.56 4.43
C ILE A 150 -0.08 -12.13 3.97
N SER A 151 -1.15 -11.53 4.48
CA SER A 151 -1.48 -10.13 4.17
C SER A 151 -0.59 -9.17 4.95
N VAL A 152 -0.43 -7.93 4.46
CA VAL A 152 0.31 -6.87 5.19
C VAL A 152 -0.35 -6.64 6.57
N THR A 153 -1.68 -6.60 6.63
CA THR A 153 -2.41 -6.42 7.89
C THR A 153 -2.16 -7.56 8.88
N ALA A 154 -2.17 -8.81 8.44
CA ALA A 154 -1.90 -9.96 9.31
C ALA A 154 -0.44 -9.96 9.81
N PHE A 155 0.50 -9.53 8.98
CA PHE A 155 1.89 -9.33 9.38
C PHE A 155 2.03 -8.23 10.45
N GLU A 156 1.52 -7.02 10.19
CA GLU A 156 1.67 -5.90 11.13
C GLU A 156 0.96 -6.19 12.47
N GLN A 157 -0.20 -6.85 12.44
CA GLN A 157 -0.88 -7.29 13.65
C GLN A 157 -0.05 -8.32 14.43
N ALA A 158 0.51 -9.33 13.77
CA ALA A 158 1.34 -10.33 14.44
C ALA A 158 2.63 -9.73 15.03
N ARG A 159 3.28 -8.82 14.29
CA ARG A 159 4.45 -8.08 14.77
C ARG A 159 4.11 -7.27 16.01
N ALA A 160 2.97 -6.57 16.02
CA ALA A 160 2.52 -5.80 17.17
C ALA A 160 2.21 -6.70 18.38
N GLU A 161 1.49 -7.83 18.19
CA GLU A 161 1.13 -8.74 19.28
C GLU A 161 2.34 -9.40 19.95
N ILE A 162 3.28 -9.89 19.14
CA ILE A 162 4.54 -10.47 19.66
C ILE A 162 5.39 -9.38 20.31
N GLY A 163 5.47 -8.20 19.69
CA GLY A 163 6.25 -7.10 20.25
C GLY A 163 5.70 -6.57 21.56
N GLU A 164 4.37 -6.50 21.69
CA GLU A 164 3.69 -6.16 22.95
C GLU A 164 3.97 -7.22 24.03
N THR A 165 3.93 -8.51 23.68
CA THR A 165 4.19 -9.60 24.64
C THR A 165 5.60 -9.52 25.24
N PHE A 166 6.60 -9.20 24.42
CA PHE A 166 8.01 -9.22 24.83
C PHE A 166 8.61 -7.86 25.18
N GLY A 167 7.95 -6.76 24.81
CA GLY A 167 8.44 -5.38 25.03
C GLY A 167 9.54 -4.95 24.06
N VAL A 168 9.61 -5.53 22.86
CA VAL A 168 10.58 -5.21 21.79
C VAL A 168 9.88 -5.18 20.43
N ASP A 169 10.39 -4.47 19.44
CA ASP A 169 9.93 -4.62 18.05
C ASP A 169 10.66 -5.80 17.39
N PRO A 170 10.00 -6.94 17.15
CA PRO A 170 10.70 -8.14 16.71
C PRO A 170 11.42 -7.97 15.37
N VAL A 171 10.97 -7.04 14.51
CA VAL A 171 11.52 -6.87 13.16
C VAL A 171 12.59 -5.78 13.08
N ASN A 172 12.42 -4.67 13.79
CA ASN A 172 13.31 -3.51 13.68
C ASN A 172 14.38 -3.41 14.76
N ASP A 173 14.11 -3.95 15.96
CA ASP A 173 15.13 -3.95 17.00
C ASP A 173 16.21 -4.99 16.68
N SER A 174 17.46 -4.65 16.99
CA SER A 174 18.58 -5.57 16.79
C SER A 174 18.45 -6.75 17.75
N PRO A 175 18.35 -8.01 17.26
CA PRO A 175 18.30 -9.17 18.14
C PRO A 175 19.61 -9.45 18.88
N ALA A 176 20.71 -8.77 18.52
CA ALA A 176 22.02 -8.90 19.18
C ALA A 176 22.23 -7.91 20.34
N GLU A 177 21.22 -7.11 20.69
CA GLU A 177 21.37 -6.03 21.66
C GLU A 177 20.23 -5.97 22.68
N GLY A 178 20.55 -5.46 23.87
CA GLY A 178 19.56 -5.06 24.87
C GLY A 178 18.69 -6.19 25.41
N ILE A 179 17.40 -5.88 25.59
CA ILE A 179 16.41 -6.83 26.14
C ILE A 179 16.17 -8.00 25.18
N TYR A 180 16.28 -7.76 23.87
CA TYR A 180 16.01 -8.78 22.85
C TYR A 180 16.99 -9.95 22.98
N ASP A 181 18.29 -9.66 23.06
CA ASP A 181 19.34 -10.65 23.26
C ASP A 181 19.09 -11.51 24.51
N THR A 182 18.73 -10.86 25.62
CA THR A 182 18.40 -11.55 26.88
C THR A 182 17.17 -12.46 26.75
N ILE A 183 16.18 -12.10 25.94
CA ILE A 183 15.01 -12.96 25.68
C ILE A 183 15.43 -14.20 24.89
N ILE A 184 16.32 -14.05 23.91
CA ILE A 184 16.85 -15.18 23.12
C ILE A 184 17.60 -16.16 24.04
N ASP A 185 18.45 -15.65 24.94
CA ASP A 185 19.11 -16.47 25.97
C ASP A 185 18.12 -17.21 26.87
N SER A 186 17.02 -16.55 27.27
CA SER A 186 15.97 -17.19 28.06
C SER A 186 15.29 -18.33 27.30
N ILE A 187 15.11 -18.23 25.98
CA ILE A 187 14.58 -19.34 25.17
C ILE A 187 15.56 -20.52 25.15
N HIS A 188 16.87 -20.26 25.01
CA HIS A 188 17.92 -21.30 25.11
C HIS A 188 17.91 -22.02 26.46
N ASN A 189 17.81 -21.27 27.56
CA ASN A 189 17.74 -21.84 28.90
C ASN A 189 16.52 -22.77 29.07
N VAL A 190 15.35 -22.34 28.57
CA VAL A 190 14.13 -23.18 28.61
C VAL A 190 14.31 -24.44 27.77
N ALA A 191 14.95 -24.36 26.60
CA ALA A 191 15.24 -25.53 25.77
C ALA A 191 16.17 -26.52 26.48
N GLU A 192 17.23 -26.03 27.14
CA GLU A 192 18.16 -26.85 27.92
C GLU A 192 17.45 -27.52 29.11
N ASP A 193 16.69 -26.75 29.90
CA ASP A 193 15.97 -27.24 31.08
C ASP A 193 14.94 -28.33 30.73
N ASN A 194 14.30 -28.23 29.56
CA ASN A 194 13.32 -29.20 29.08
C ASN A 194 13.90 -30.35 28.26
N ASN A 195 15.20 -30.32 27.95
CA ASN A 195 15.81 -31.24 27.00
C ASN A 195 15.04 -31.28 25.66
N SER A 196 14.59 -30.10 25.21
CA SER A 196 13.98 -29.87 23.90
C SER A 196 14.95 -29.09 23.01
N SER A 197 14.68 -29.09 21.72
CA SER A 197 15.37 -28.20 20.79
C SER A 197 14.89 -26.77 20.95
N PHE A 198 15.74 -25.84 20.55
CA PHE A 198 15.41 -24.42 20.45
C PHE A 198 14.12 -24.18 19.63
N GLN A 199 14.04 -24.83 18.46
CA GLN A 199 12.89 -24.73 17.56
C GLN A 199 11.60 -25.24 18.21
N GLU A 200 11.65 -26.32 19.01
CA GLU A 200 10.47 -26.84 19.70
C GLU A 200 9.91 -25.84 20.72
N VAL A 201 10.75 -25.06 21.41
CA VAL A 201 10.29 -24.01 22.33
C VAL A 201 9.62 -22.86 21.57
N VAL A 202 10.23 -22.42 20.48
CA VAL A 202 9.68 -21.36 19.60
C VAL A 202 8.34 -21.79 19.00
N ASP A 203 8.26 -23.01 18.46
CA ASP A 203 7.06 -23.56 17.87
C ASP A 203 5.94 -23.73 18.90
N ALA A 204 6.27 -24.19 20.11
CA ALA A 204 5.27 -24.36 21.17
C ALA A 204 4.74 -23.02 21.69
N PHE A 205 5.59 -22.00 21.85
CA PHE A 205 5.13 -20.66 22.23
C PHE A 205 4.28 -20.03 21.12
N ALA A 206 4.70 -20.17 19.86
CA ALA A 206 3.91 -19.72 18.72
C ALA A 206 2.55 -20.44 18.66
N GLU A 207 2.51 -21.74 18.99
CA GLU A 207 1.26 -22.51 19.09
C GLU A 207 0.36 -21.97 20.21
N ASP A 208 0.92 -21.66 21.37
CA ASP A 208 0.20 -21.05 22.49
C ASP A 208 -0.41 -19.71 22.07
N SER A 209 0.38 -18.84 21.45
CA SER A 209 -0.06 -17.52 20.96
C SER A 209 -1.13 -17.57 19.85
N ASN A 210 -1.47 -18.74 19.30
CA ASN A 210 -2.41 -18.84 18.16
C ASN A 210 -3.86 -18.51 18.52
N ASP A 211 -4.27 -18.67 19.77
CA ASP A 211 -5.60 -18.23 20.21
C ASP A 211 -5.63 -16.75 20.63
N GLY A 212 -4.49 -16.07 20.54
CA GLY A 212 -4.33 -14.68 20.97
C GLY A 212 -4.12 -14.53 22.47
N SER A 213 -3.90 -15.61 23.21
CA SER A 213 -3.41 -15.61 24.57
C SER A 213 -2.14 -16.44 24.67
N VAL A 214 -1.35 -16.22 25.70
CA VAL A 214 -0.30 -17.16 26.12
C VAL A 214 -0.59 -17.54 27.56
N GLY A 215 -0.31 -18.79 27.93
CA GLY A 215 -0.62 -19.34 29.25
C GLY A 215 -0.23 -20.80 29.44
N SER A 216 0.40 -21.43 28.44
CA SER A 216 0.93 -22.78 28.52
C SER A 216 2.09 -22.90 29.53
N PHE A 217 2.44 -24.15 29.84
CA PHE A 217 3.61 -24.46 30.65
C PHE A 217 4.91 -23.83 30.11
N ILE A 218 5.10 -23.85 28.78
CA ILE A 218 6.29 -23.27 28.14
C ILE A 218 6.31 -21.75 28.27
N SER A 219 5.16 -21.08 28.14
CA SER A 219 5.06 -19.62 28.34
C SER A 219 5.37 -19.21 29.78
N GLN A 220 4.97 -20.01 30.77
CA GLN A 220 5.32 -19.80 32.18
C GLN A 220 6.82 -20.01 32.44
N GLU A 221 7.42 -21.06 31.87
CA GLU A 221 8.86 -21.29 31.98
C GLU A 221 9.68 -20.20 31.31
N LEU A 222 9.24 -19.73 30.13
CA LEU A 222 9.88 -18.61 29.45
C LEU A 222 9.75 -17.32 30.25
N ALA A 223 8.58 -17.03 30.82
CA ALA A 223 8.39 -15.89 31.71
C ALA A 223 9.34 -15.96 32.93
N ASN A 224 9.47 -17.13 33.54
CA ASN A 224 10.39 -17.33 34.66
C ASN A 224 11.86 -17.16 34.24
N ALA A 225 12.25 -17.69 33.08
CA ALA A 225 13.62 -17.56 32.55
C ALA A 225 13.97 -16.09 32.23
N ILE A 226 13.03 -15.32 31.67
CA ILE A 226 13.20 -13.88 31.40
C ILE A 226 13.32 -13.11 32.73
N SER A 227 12.44 -13.40 33.69
CA SER A 227 12.44 -12.77 35.02
C SER A 227 13.74 -13.06 35.79
N ASN A 228 14.27 -14.29 35.71
CA ASN A 228 15.54 -14.67 36.31
C ASN A 228 16.74 -13.88 35.74
N ASN A 229 16.63 -13.40 34.50
CA ASN A 229 17.61 -12.51 33.87
C ASN A 229 17.39 -11.02 34.20
N ASN A 230 16.52 -10.69 35.17
CA ASN A 230 16.16 -9.33 35.59
C ASN A 230 15.52 -8.47 34.50
N VAL A 231 14.85 -9.09 33.53
CA VAL A 231 14.02 -8.40 32.54
C VAL A 231 12.57 -8.41 33.01
N SER A 232 11.93 -7.24 33.02
CA SER A 232 10.49 -7.10 33.25
C SER A 232 9.81 -6.70 31.94
N ASN A 233 8.88 -7.51 31.49
CA ASN A 233 8.00 -7.25 30.36
C ASN A 233 6.59 -7.82 30.62
N ASN A 234 5.69 -7.61 29.67
CA ASN A 234 4.29 -8.02 29.75
C ASN A 234 4.12 -9.52 30.03
N LEU A 235 4.93 -10.40 29.41
CA LEU A 235 4.91 -11.84 29.68
C LEU A 235 5.32 -12.16 31.12
N THR A 236 6.36 -11.52 31.66
CA THR A 236 6.81 -11.75 33.05
C THR A 236 5.84 -11.20 34.09
N GLU A 237 5.21 -10.04 33.82
CA GLU A 237 4.25 -9.42 34.74
C GLU A 237 2.98 -10.26 34.89
N GLY A 238 2.60 -10.96 33.82
CA GLY A 238 1.51 -11.93 33.81
C GLY A 238 1.88 -13.34 34.30
N ASN A 239 3.12 -13.58 34.76
CA ASN A 239 3.64 -14.92 35.09
C ASN A 239 3.44 -15.95 33.95
N GLY A 240 3.63 -15.53 32.70
CA GLY A 240 3.42 -16.36 31.52
C GLY A 240 2.00 -16.35 30.98
N GLU A 241 1.07 -15.67 31.64
CA GLU A 241 -0.28 -15.38 31.13
C GLU A 241 -0.33 -13.97 30.52
N TYR A 242 -0.50 -13.85 29.21
CA TYR A 242 -0.65 -12.53 28.56
C TYR A 242 -1.71 -12.57 27.46
N LEU A 243 -2.49 -11.48 27.36
CA LEU A 243 -3.48 -11.27 26.32
C LEU A 243 -3.19 -9.92 25.65
N PRO A 244 -2.63 -9.90 24.43
CA PRO A 244 -2.36 -8.65 23.71
C PRO A 244 -3.61 -7.79 23.53
N SER A 245 -3.42 -6.48 23.59
CA SER A 245 -4.49 -5.48 23.52
C SER A 245 -5.39 -5.58 22.28
N SER A 246 -4.86 -6.12 21.17
CA SER A 246 -5.60 -6.35 19.91
C SER A 246 -6.63 -7.48 19.99
N VAL A 247 -6.50 -8.42 20.94
CA VAL A 247 -7.36 -9.61 21.06
C VAL A 247 -8.58 -9.34 21.93
N VAL A 248 -8.60 -8.23 22.68
CA VAL A 248 -9.74 -7.80 23.51
C VAL A 248 -10.89 -7.31 22.62
N ASN A 249 -11.57 -8.26 21.98
CA ASN A 249 -12.89 -8.04 21.40
C ASN A 249 -13.83 -7.71 22.56
N GLY A 250 -14.35 -6.48 22.59
CA GLY A 250 -15.04 -5.85 23.72
C GLY A 250 -16.36 -6.48 24.17
N ASN A 251 -16.38 -7.79 24.43
CA ASN A 251 -17.54 -8.53 24.89
C ASN A 251 -17.28 -9.40 26.14
N ASP A 252 -16.08 -9.34 26.74
CA ASP A 252 -15.80 -10.12 27.94
C ASP A 252 -16.02 -9.32 29.23
N ASN A 253 -17.05 -9.72 29.96
CA ASN A 253 -17.48 -9.19 31.24
C ASN A 253 -16.90 -10.06 32.37
N SER A 254 -15.59 -10.33 32.32
CA SER A 254 -14.90 -11.19 33.28
C SER A 254 -14.08 -10.36 34.26
N SER A 255 -14.64 -10.17 35.44
CA SER A 255 -13.98 -9.55 36.59
C SER A 255 -12.99 -10.52 37.23
N SER A 256 -11.70 -10.45 36.90
CA SER A 256 -10.63 -11.10 37.66
C SER A 256 -9.79 -10.05 38.38
N SER A 257 -10.01 -9.94 39.69
CA SER A 257 -9.21 -9.12 40.59
C SER A 257 -7.91 -9.84 40.96
N SER A 258 -6.75 -9.31 40.59
CA SER A 258 -5.46 -9.68 41.17
C SER A 258 -4.75 -8.43 41.70
N ASN A 259 -4.54 -8.40 43.02
CA ASN A 259 -3.77 -7.39 43.72
C ASN A 259 -2.27 -7.67 43.54
N ALA A 260 -1.62 -7.00 42.58
CA ALA A 260 -0.17 -6.91 42.50
C ALA A 260 0.27 -5.48 42.87
N THR A 261 0.77 -5.31 44.10
CA THR A 261 1.39 -4.07 44.57
C THR A 261 2.81 -3.94 44.00
N THR A 262 2.94 -3.35 42.81
CA THR A 262 4.22 -2.84 42.30
C THR A 262 4.34 -1.36 42.68
N THR A 263 5.48 -1.01 43.29
CA THR A 263 5.79 0.37 43.71
C THR A 263 6.31 1.15 42.51
N ASN A 264 5.42 1.48 41.58
CA ASN A 264 5.70 2.45 40.52
C ASN A 264 5.86 3.83 41.18
N PRO A 265 6.83 4.69 40.80
CA PRO A 265 6.93 6.03 41.36
C PRO A 265 5.66 6.78 40.96
N GLN A 266 4.77 7.01 41.93
CA GLN A 266 3.55 7.78 41.70
C GLN A 266 3.95 9.17 41.21
N LEU A 267 3.80 9.38 39.89
CA LEU A 267 3.68 10.72 39.33
C LEU A 267 2.61 11.44 40.13
N SER A 268 2.90 12.65 40.57
CA SER A 268 1.87 13.43 41.24
C SER A 268 0.68 13.61 40.29
N ASN A 269 -0.54 13.49 40.80
CA ASN A 269 -1.78 13.68 40.03
C ASN A 269 -1.73 14.92 39.12
N MET A 270 -1.11 16.03 39.59
CA MET A 270 -0.91 17.23 38.78
C MET A 270 0.03 17.06 37.58
N GLU A 271 1.14 16.34 37.74
CA GLU A 271 2.08 16.05 36.64
C GLU A 271 1.45 15.06 35.65
N ALA A 272 0.69 14.10 36.16
CA ALA A 272 -0.09 13.19 35.35
C ALA A 272 -1.07 13.99 34.48
N ILE A 273 -1.96 14.81 35.07
CA ILE A 273 -2.91 15.67 34.33
C ILE A 273 -2.21 16.54 33.29
N ALA A 274 -1.08 17.16 33.65
CA ALA A 274 -0.32 17.98 32.71
C ALA A 274 0.14 17.17 31.50
N LYS A 275 0.65 15.94 31.71
CA LYS A 275 1.03 15.02 30.63
C LYS A 275 -0.13 14.57 29.77
N ALA A 276 -1.30 14.20 30.32
CA ALA A 276 -2.44 13.83 29.45
C ALA A 276 -3.00 15.04 28.71
N LYS A 277 -3.08 16.23 29.33
CA LYS A 277 -3.49 17.44 28.61
C LYS A 277 -2.54 17.75 27.46
N ASP A 278 -1.24 17.62 27.67
CA ASP A 278 -0.25 17.79 26.63
C ASP A 278 -0.41 16.71 25.54
N MET A 279 -0.59 15.44 25.92
CA MET A 279 -0.84 14.34 24.99
C MET A 279 -2.11 14.56 24.15
N PHE A 280 -3.25 14.88 24.76
CA PHE A 280 -4.50 15.13 24.03
C PHE A 280 -4.43 16.40 23.19
N THR A 281 -3.73 17.44 23.67
CA THR A 281 -3.50 18.67 22.88
C THR A 281 -2.60 18.37 21.69
N ASN A 282 -1.55 17.60 21.88
CA ASN A 282 -0.61 17.18 20.86
C ASN A 282 -1.30 16.29 19.83
N LEU A 283 -2.01 15.24 20.26
CA LEU A 283 -2.82 14.37 19.42
C LEU A 283 -3.86 15.18 18.64
N ARG A 284 -4.65 16.02 19.30
CA ARG A 284 -5.62 16.90 18.63
C ARG A 284 -4.94 17.82 17.61
N THR A 285 -3.84 18.46 17.98
CA THR A 285 -3.13 19.39 17.09
C THR A 285 -2.56 18.65 15.88
N LYS A 286 -1.98 17.47 16.09
CA LYS A 286 -1.47 16.59 15.03
C LYS A 286 -2.60 16.10 14.13
N THR A 287 -3.66 15.51 14.69
CA THR A 287 -4.83 15.04 13.92
C THR A 287 -5.49 16.16 13.12
N LEU A 288 -5.69 17.35 13.72
CA LEU A 288 -6.24 18.52 13.03
C LEU A 288 -5.27 19.13 11.99
N SER A 289 -3.96 18.96 12.18
CA SER A 289 -2.99 19.34 11.16
C SER A 289 -3.03 18.38 9.97
N ILE A 290 -3.47 17.13 10.16
CA ILE A 290 -3.55 16.11 9.12
C ILE A 290 -4.89 16.22 8.38
N VAL A 291 -6.03 16.24 9.07
CA VAL A 291 -7.39 16.16 8.47
C VAL A 291 -8.23 17.38 8.88
N ASP A 292 -8.87 18.07 7.93
CA ASP A 292 -9.77 19.20 8.23
C ASP A 292 -10.92 18.78 9.16
N TYR A 293 -11.23 19.65 10.11
CA TYR A 293 -12.50 19.64 10.83
C TYR A 293 -13.11 21.03 10.69
N GLU A 294 -14.29 21.09 10.03
CA GLU A 294 -15.11 22.22 9.55
C GLU A 294 -15.24 23.48 10.46
N SER A 295 -14.64 23.49 11.65
CA SER A 295 -14.60 24.63 12.58
C SER A 295 -13.68 25.79 12.17
N THR A 296 -12.72 25.61 11.25
CA THR A 296 -11.71 26.66 10.95
C THR A 296 -11.71 27.21 9.51
N ASN A 297 -12.53 26.69 8.59
CA ASN A 297 -12.52 27.05 7.16
C ASN A 297 -11.13 26.93 6.50
N LYS A 298 -10.28 25.99 6.96
CA LYS A 298 -8.97 25.72 6.38
C LYS A 298 -8.80 24.22 6.18
N ASP A 299 -8.53 23.81 4.95
CA ASP A 299 -8.21 22.43 4.60
C ASP A 299 -7.02 21.92 5.45
N GLY A 300 -7.08 20.66 5.92
CA GLY A 300 -5.97 20.00 6.62
C GLY A 300 -4.79 19.73 5.68
N THR A 301 -3.61 19.40 6.22
CA THR A 301 -2.41 19.15 5.38
C THR A 301 -2.68 18.03 4.38
N LEU A 302 -3.28 16.92 4.81
CA LEU A 302 -3.63 15.82 3.91
C LEU A 302 -4.62 16.29 2.84
N ASP A 303 -5.65 17.07 3.19
CA ASP A 303 -6.62 17.55 2.22
C ASP A 303 -6.00 18.47 1.16
N VAL A 304 -5.10 19.37 1.59
CA VAL A 304 -4.34 20.26 0.70
C VAL A 304 -3.42 19.44 -0.19
N GLU A 305 -2.67 18.50 0.39
CA GLU A 305 -1.72 17.69 -0.38
C GLU A 305 -2.40 16.76 -1.36
N LEU A 306 -3.48 16.09 -0.98
CA LEU A 306 -4.25 15.23 -1.87
C LEU A 306 -4.90 16.02 -3.00
N ARG A 307 -5.39 17.23 -2.73
CA ARG A 307 -5.95 18.11 -3.76
C ARG A 307 -4.87 18.64 -4.70
N GLY A 308 -3.77 19.16 -4.15
CA GLY A 308 -2.64 19.64 -4.96
C GLY A 308 -2.02 18.52 -5.79
N PHE A 309 -1.95 17.30 -5.24
CA PHE A 309 -1.58 16.09 -5.96
C PHE A 309 -2.56 15.76 -7.09
N SER A 310 -3.87 15.77 -6.82
CA SER A 310 -4.89 15.54 -7.85
C SER A 310 -4.81 16.58 -8.95
N ASP A 311 -4.68 17.86 -8.61
CA ASP A 311 -4.52 18.96 -9.55
C ASP A 311 -3.24 18.81 -10.39
N ALA A 312 -2.14 18.37 -9.79
CA ALA A 312 -0.89 18.10 -10.48
C ALA A 312 -1.00 16.90 -11.44
N LEU A 313 -1.57 15.77 -11.00
CA LEU A 313 -1.79 14.61 -11.88
C LEU A 313 -2.75 14.93 -13.03
N ASN A 314 -3.80 15.72 -12.79
CA ASN A 314 -4.74 16.17 -13.81
C ASN A 314 -4.07 17.03 -14.92
N LYS A 315 -2.84 17.54 -14.70
CA LYS A 315 -2.06 18.18 -15.76
C LYS A 315 -1.51 17.17 -16.78
N PHE A 316 -1.31 15.92 -16.39
CA PHE A 316 -0.70 14.86 -17.18
C PHE A 316 -1.65 13.73 -17.59
N THR A 317 -2.96 13.95 -17.48
CA THR A 317 -3.97 13.00 -17.94
C THR A 317 -3.74 12.62 -19.41
N ILE A 318 -3.03 11.52 -19.68
CA ILE A 318 -3.10 10.87 -21.00
C ILE A 318 -4.32 9.98 -21.00
N TYR A 319 -5.35 10.35 -21.75
CA TYR A 319 -6.35 9.38 -22.14
C TYR A 319 -5.64 8.26 -22.91
N GLY A 320 -5.49 7.07 -22.31
CA GLY A 320 -4.83 5.92 -22.94
C GLY A 320 -5.43 5.64 -24.31
N GLU A 321 -6.75 5.81 -24.42
CA GLU A 321 -7.46 5.84 -25.70
C GLU A 321 -6.86 6.81 -26.71
N THR A 322 -6.56 8.06 -26.33
CA THR A 322 -6.05 9.09 -27.26
C THR A 322 -4.71 8.69 -27.85
N ALA A 323 -3.75 8.28 -27.02
CA ALA A 323 -2.45 7.83 -27.49
C ALA A 323 -2.57 6.53 -28.32
N SER A 324 -3.36 5.56 -27.87
CA SER A 324 -3.60 4.29 -28.57
C SER A 324 -4.31 4.51 -29.92
N VAL A 325 -5.31 5.39 -29.95
CA VAL A 325 -6.08 5.78 -31.12
C VAL A 325 -5.18 6.50 -32.14
N TYR A 326 -4.45 7.54 -31.73
CA TYR A 326 -3.54 8.24 -32.65
C TYR A 326 -2.37 7.38 -33.09
N LYS A 327 -1.80 6.52 -32.21
CA LYS A 327 -0.83 5.48 -32.58
C LYS A 327 -1.38 4.61 -33.70
N THR A 328 -2.59 4.08 -33.50
CA THR A 328 -3.27 3.20 -34.47
C THR A 328 -3.47 3.91 -35.80
N TYR A 329 -3.97 5.15 -35.80
CA TYR A 329 -4.17 5.91 -37.02
C TYR A 329 -2.85 6.23 -37.72
N ILE A 330 -1.82 6.72 -37.00
CA ILE A 330 -0.50 7.00 -37.59
C ILE A 330 0.09 5.74 -38.22
N LEU A 331 0.03 4.60 -37.51
CA LEU A 331 0.52 3.32 -38.01
C LEU A 331 -0.25 2.84 -39.24
N ASN A 332 -1.58 2.94 -39.23
CA ASN A 332 -2.42 2.57 -40.37
C ASN A 332 -2.05 3.37 -41.63
N VAL A 333 -1.91 4.70 -41.50
CA VAL A 333 -1.53 5.56 -42.64
C VAL A 333 -0.12 5.22 -43.14
N ILE A 334 0.83 4.89 -42.25
CA ILE A 334 2.17 4.44 -42.64
C ILE A 334 2.13 3.11 -43.37
N PHE A 335 1.38 2.14 -42.86
CA PHE A 335 1.28 0.83 -43.48
C PHE A 335 0.57 0.88 -44.84
N ASP A 336 -0.44 1.72 -44.98
CA ASP A 336 -1.07 1.98 -46.28
C ASP A 336 -0.09 2.66 -47.26
N ALA A 337 0.69 3.64 -46.78
CA ALA A 337 1.73 4.27 -47.59
C ALA A 337 2.74 3.25 -48.09
N LEU A 338 3.20 2.35 -47.21
CA LEU A 338 4.12 1.27 -47.56
C LEU A 338 3.52 0.29 -48.57
N LYS A 339 2.28 -0.17 -48.35
CA LYS A 339 1.54 -1.09 -49.25
C LYS A 339 1.37 -0.49 -50.65
N LEU A 340 1.18 0.83 -50.72
CA LEU A 340 1.04 1.57 -51.97
C LEU A 340 2.39 2.01 -52.58
N GLY A 341 3.52 1.72 -51.94
CA GLY A 341 4.85 2.13 -52.40
C GLY A 341 5.06 3.64 -52.41
N ARG A 342 4.40 4.38 -51.50
CA ARG A 342 4.46 5.84 -51.39
C ARG A 342 5.46 6.29 -50.32
N ASN A 343 6.08 7.45 -50.54
CA ASN A 343 6.93 8.11 -49.54
C ASN A 343 6.15 9.09 -48.66
N ASP A 344 4.92 9.40 -49.03
CA ASP A 344 4.01 10.30 -48.35
C ASP A 344 2.57 9.82 -48.53
N MET A 345 1.78 9.95 -47.47
CA MET A 345 0.36 9.64 -47.52
C MET A 345 -0.39 10.57 -46.58
N SER A 346 -1.62 10.89 -46.95
CA SER A 346 -2.53 11.58 -46.05
C SER A 346 -3.84 10.83 -45.98
N ASP A 347 -4.43 10.78 -44.79
CA ASP A 347 -5.73 10.18 -44.53
C ASP A 347 -6.48 11.01 -43.47
N ILE A 348 -7.79 10.82 -43.37
CA ILE A 348 -8.64 11.55 -42.43
C ILE A 348 -8.90 10.67 -41.21
N ILE A 349 -8.61 11.19 -40.03
CA ILE A 349 -8.96 10.55 -38.75
C ILE A 349 -10.43 10.81 -38.43
N GLY A 350 -11.16 9.73 -38.15
CA GLY A 350 -12.46 9.77 -37.48
C GLY A 350 -13.68 9.82 -38.39
N ASP A 351 -14.83 9.64 -37.76
CA ASP A 351 -16.20 9.53 -38.28
C ASP A 351 -16.89 10.89 -38.53
N GLY A 352 -16.16 12.00 -38.47
CA GLY A 352 -16.72 13.34 -38.74
C GLY A 352 -15.82 14.53 -38.39
N ALA A 353 -14.88 14.37 -37.45
CA ALA A 353 -14.04 15.46 -36.94
C ALA A 353 -12.92 15.95 -37.89
N GLY A 354 -12.55 15.18 -38.92
CA GLY A 354 -11.89 15.72 -40.12
C GLY A 354 -10.40 16.10 -40.02
N PHE A 355 -9.63 15.62 -39.03
CA PHE A 355 -8.19 15.89 -39.03
C PHE A 355 -7.47 15.03 -40.08
N ALA A 356 -6.85 15.69 -41.07
CA ALA A 356 -5.95 15.01 -41.98
C ALA A 356 -4.64 14.68 -41.24
N ILE A 357 -4.30 13.39 -41.13
CA ILE A 357 -2.92 12.97 -40.84
C ILE A 357 -2.16 12.96 -42.14
N THR A 358 -1.00 13.58 -42.14
CA THR A 358 0.03 13.37 -43.15
C THR A 358 1.20 12.62 -42.53
N VAL A 359 1.63 11.53 -43.18
CA VAL A 359 2.86 10.82 -42.85
C VAL A 359 3.86 10.95 -43.99
N THR A 360 5.15 11.06 -43.68
CA THR A 360 6.23 11.23 -44.66
C THR A 360 7.44 10.40 -44.28
N LYS A 361 7.88 9.54 -45.19
CA LYS A 361 9.05 8.67 -45.05
C LYS A 361 10.33 9.51 -44.99
N ARG A 362 11.13 9.30 -43.95
CA ARG A 362 12.45 9.94 -43.74
C ARG A 362 13.60 8.99 -44.03
N SER A 363 13.43 7.71 -43.70
CA SER A 363 14.37 6.63 -44.01
C SER A 363 13.59 5.33 -44.27
N ALA A 364 14.26 4.18 -44.37
CA ALA A 364 13.59 2.88 -44.49
C ALA A 364 12.58 2.66 -43.34
N THR A 365 12.99 2.96 -42.12
CA THR A 365 12.25 2.67 -40.89
C THR A 365 11.70 3.89 -40.17
N ILE A 366 12.07 5.12 -40.57
CA ILE A 366 11.65 6.34 -39.86
C ILE A 366 10.64 7.11 -40.71
N TRP A 367 9.51 7.45 -40.09
CA TRP A 367 8.42 8.25 -40.67
C TRP A 367 8.16 9.46 -39.79
N SER A 368 7.87 10.61 -40.39
CA SER A 368 7.32 11.76 -39.65
C SER A 368 5.82 11.84 -39.83
N TYR A 369 5.07 12.20 -38.80
CA TYR A 369 3.63 12.45 -38.87
C TYR A 369 3.31 13.92 -38.55
N ARG A 370 2.18 14.41 -39.07
CA ARG A 370 1.60 15.73 -38.78
C ARG A 370 0.08 15.66 -38.87
N PHE A 371 -0.63 16.27 -37.93
CA PHE A 371 -2.09 16.45 -37.96
C PHE A 371 -2.52 17.59 -37.04
N GLY A 372 -3.82 17.89 -37.02
CA GLY A 372 -4.37 19.00 -36.25
C GLY A 372 -4.35 20.33 -37.01
N GLN A 373 -4.95 21.36 -36.43
CA GLN A 373 -4.93 22.69 -37.02
C GLN A 373 -3.50 23.23 -37.01
N ASN A 374 -2.97 23.64 -38.17
CA ASN A 374 -1.59 24.13 -38.32
C ASN A 374 -0.48 23.12 -37.96
N ASP A 375 -0.73 21.81 -38.13
CA ASP A 375 0.25 20.75 -37.82
C ASP A 375 0.78 20.77 -36.36
N ILE A 376 -0.04 21.23 -35.41
CA ILE A 376 0.35 21.34 -33.99
C ILE A 376 0.74 19.97 -33.39
N TYR A 377 0.19 18.89 -33.93
CA TYR A 377 0.53 17.52 -33.55
C TYR A 377 1.48 16.95 -34.59
N SER A 378 2.74 16.74 -34.20
CA SER A 378 3.77 16.28 -35.15
C SER A 378 4.88 15.53 -34.45
N GLY A 379 5.53 14.64 -35.19
CA GLY A 379 6.61 13.84 -34.63
C GLY A 379 7.25 12.90 -35.62
N THR A 380 8.01 11.95 -35.07
CA THR A 380 8.54 10.80 -35.78
C THR A 380 8.12 9.50 -35.12
N ILE A 381 8.02 8.47 -35.95
CA ILE A 381 7.85 7.09 -35.54
C ILE A 381 8.86 6.21 -36.27
N THR A 382 9.59 5.39 -35.52
CA THR A 382 10.46 4.34 -36.05
C THR A 382 9.67 3.02 -36.06
N ILE A 383 9.56 2.38 -37.22
CA ILE A 383 8.96 1.05 -37.41
C ILE A 383 10.05 -0.02 -37.55
N PRO A 384 9.77 -1.30 -37.25
CA PRO A 384 10.81 -2.33 -37.19
C PRO A 384 11.40 -2.74 -38.56
N THR A 385 10.69 -2.51 -39.67
CA THR A 385 11.15 -2.83 -41.04
C THR A 385 10.35 -2.01 -42.07
N ASP A 386 10.86 -1.93 -43.29
CA ASP A 386 10.25 -1.26 -44.44
C ASP A 386 9.35 -2.17 -45.29
N ASN A 387 9.14 -3.44 -44.88
CA ASN A 387 8.31 -4.40 -45.58
C ASN A 387 6.97 -4.67 -44.84
N PRO A 388 5.85 -4.07 -45.29
CA PRO A 388 4.55 -4.13 -44.61
C PRO A 388 3.82 -5.47 -44.73
N ASP A 389 4.15 -6.31 -45.73
CA ASP A 389 3.44 -7.56 -46.02
C ASP A 389 3.51 -8.57 -44.85
N VAL A 390 4.46 -8.38 -43.93
CA VAL A 390 4.61 -9.20 -42.72
C VAL A 390 3.57 -8.83 -41.64
N TYR A 391 3.01 -7.61 -41.65
CA TYR A 391 2.24 -7.07 -40.51
C TYR A 391 0.73 -7.06 -40.71
N MET A 392 0.26 -6.61 -41.87
CA MET A 392 -1.17 -6.26 -42.03
C MET A 392 -2.05 -7.47 -42.37
N ASP A 393 -1.54 -8.41 -43.18
CA ASP A 393 -2.38 -9.50 -43.72
C ASP A 393 -2.28 -10.81 -42.93
N SER A 394 -1.37 -10.91 -41.95
CA SER A 394 -0.92 -12.23 -41.53
C SER A 394 -1.09 -12.58 -40.05
N ASN A 395 -1.31 -11.61 -39.15
CA ASN A 395 -1.18 -11.85 -37.70
C ASN A 395 0.13 -12.63 -37.35
N ASN A 396 1.15 -12.67 -38.22
CA ASN A 396 2.33 -13.55 -38.07
C ASN A 396 3.51 -12.85 -37.39
N TYR A 397 3.29 -11.72 -36.72
CA TYR A 397 4.31 -11.15 -35.87
C TYR A 397 4.24 -11.79 -34.48
N SER A 398 5.40 -12.09 -33.90
CA SER A 398 5.49 -12.38 -32.46
C SER A 398 5.63 -11.09 -31.66
N GLN A 399 6.36 -10.12 -32.21
CA GLN A 399 6.66 -8.85 -31.54
C GLN A 399 6.89 -7.72 -32.55
N LEU A 400 6.40 -6.53 -32.24
CA LEU A 400 6.68 -5.27 -32.95
C LEU A 400 7.37 -4.30 -32.00
N ASN A 401 8.27 -3.47 -32.54
CA ASN A 401 8.97 -2.45 -31.79
C ASN A 401 8.82 -1.11 -32.52
N PHE A 402 8.23 -0.14 -31.85
CA PHE A 402 8.06 1.22 -32.33
C PHE A 402 8.78 2.20 -31.41
N GLU A 403 9.34 3.26 -31.97
CA GLU A 403 9.83 4.39 -31.19
C GLU A 403 9.06 5.64 -31.62
N PHE A 404 8.38 6.30 -30.68
CA PHE A 404 7.66 7.55 -30.89
C PHE A 404 8.53 8.74 -30.43
N ASP A 405 8.43 9.87 -31.11
CA ASP A 405 8.93 11.18 -30.63
C ASP A 405 8.09 12.28 -31.26
N GLY A 406 7.14 12.84 -30.52
CA GLY A 406 6.33 13.93 -31.03
C GLY A 406 5.23 14.41 -30.13
N THR A 407 4.42 15.32 -30.64
CA THR A 407 3.29 15.92 -29.96
C THR A 407 1.98 15.25 -30.33
N LEU A 408 1.13 15.05 -29.32
CA LEU A 408 -0.22 14.49 -29.41
C LEU A 408 -1.21 15.43 -28.70
N PRO A 409 -2.51 15.32 -29.01
CA PRO A 409 -3.55 15.98 -28.22
C PRO A 409 -3.55 15.48 -26.77
N LYS A 410 -3.84 16.37 -25.83
CA LYS A 410 -3.98 16.00 -24.40
C LYS A 410 -5.26 15.21 -24.12
N TYR A 411 -6.37 15.53 -24.81
CA TYR A 411 -7.67 14.88 -24.66
C TYR A 411 -8.23 14.42 -26.01
N ARG A 412 -8.97 13.30 -26.01
CA ARG A 412 -9.93 12.95 -27.07
C ARG A 412 -11.29 13.48 -26.66
N VAL A 413 -11.85 14.41 -27.45
CA VAL A 413 -13.25 14.81 -27.30
C VAL A 413 -14.10 13.78 -28.05
N VAL A 414 -14.78 12.89 -27.31
CA VAL A 414 -15.83 12.04 -27.90
C VAL A 414 -17.08 12.88 -28.06
N HIS A 415 -17.65 12.90 -29.26
CA HIS A 415 -18.86 13.64 -29.58
C HIS A 415 -20.05 13.13 -28.74
N ILE A 416 -20.50 13.93 -27.78
CA ILE A 416 -21.81 13.75 -27.15
C ILE A 416 -22.76 14.76 -27.81
N ASN A 417 -23.53 14.30 -28.79
CA ASN A 417 -24.65 15.01 -29.44
C ASN A 417 -24.32 16.21 -30.35
N ASN A 418 -23.83 15.94 -31.58
CA ASN A 418 -23.97 16.79 -32.78
C ASN A 418 -23.60 18.29 -32.72
N ASN A 419 -22.88 18.78 -31.70
CA ASN A 419 -22.33 20.14 -31.69
C ASN A 419 -20.81 20.07 -31.87
N ASP A 420 -20.36 20.60 -33.02
CA ASP A 420 -19.00 20.50 -33.59
C ASP A 420 -17.93 21.40 -32.92
N ASP A 421 -18.01 21.66 -31.61
CA ASP A 421 -16.98 22.47 -30.95
C ASP A 421 -15.89 21.58 -30.34
N ILE A 422 -14.90 21.27 -31.17
CA ILE A 422 -13.59 20.75 -30.73
C ILE A 422 -12.87 21.91 -30.04
N SER A 423 -12.98 22.01 -28.71
CA SER A 423 -12.08 22.88 -27.95
C SER A 423 -10.73 22.19 -27.80
N ASP A 424 -9.74 22.61 -28.59
CA ASP A 424 -8.33 22.22 -28.45
C ASP A 424 -7.90 22.46 -26.99
N SER A 425 -7.64 21.40 -26.23
CA SER A 425 -7.41 21.46 -24.78
C SER A 425 -5.95 21.27 -24.36
N GLY A 426 -5.02 21.27 -25.34
CA GLY A 426 -3.59 21.34 -25.10
C GLY A 426 -2.77 20.33 -25.90
N VAL A 427 -1.46 20.58 -25.94
CA VAL A 427 -0.45 19.75 -26.60
C VAL A 427 0.36 19.02 -25.52
N GLN A 428 0.55 17.72 -25.69
CA GLN A 428 1.48 16.93 -24.88
C GLN A 428 2.53 16.30 -25.78
N ARG A 429 3.78 16.21 -25.33
CA ARG A 429 4.83 15.49 -26.06
C ARG A 429 5.01 14.09 -25.45
N LEU A 430 4.99 13.10 -26.33
CA LEU A 430 5.25 11.69 -26.09
C LEU A 430 6.51 11.30 -26.86
N VAL A 431 7.53 10.81 -26.18
CA VAL A 431 8.68 10.16 -26.82
C VAL A 431 8.51 8.62 -26.71
N GLY A 432 9.45 7.69 -26.92
CA GLY A 432 9.43 6.36 -26.25
C GLY A 432 9.16 5.13 -27.05
N LYS A 433 9.48 3.99 -26.42
CA LYS A 433 9.50 2.72 -27.10
C LYS A 433 8.25 1.92 -26.77
N ILE A 434 7.45 1.64 -27.79
CA ILE A 434 6.27 0.79 -27.71
C ILE A 434 6.62 -0.58 -28.28
N VAL A 435 6.55 -1.60 -27.45
CA VAL A 435 6.63 -3.00 -27.86
C VAL A 435 5.21 -3.52 -27.99
N VAL A 436 4.89 -4.27 -29.04
CA VAL A 436 3.61 -4.98 -29.14
C VAL A 436 3.89 -6.46 -29.29
N ASP A 437 3.58 -7.23 -28.27
CA ASP A 437 3.68 -8.68 -28.26
C ASP A 437 2.33 -9.29 -28.65
N LYS A 438 2.35 -10.26 -29.55
CA LYS A 438 1.16 -11.05 -29.86
C LYS A 438 1.04 -12.18 -28.84
N LEU A 439 0.04 -12.12 -27.97
CA LEU A 439 -0.22 -13.17 -26.98
C LEU A 439 -1.05 -14.31 -27.60
N SER A 440 -2.04 -13.97 -28.41
CA SER A 440 -2.88 -14.91 -29.16
C SER A 440 -3.41 -14.27 -30.45
N ASP A 441 -4.25 -14.99 -31.21
CA ASP A 441 -4.88 -14.42 -32.42
C ASP A 441 -5.88 -13.29 -32.13
N SER A 442 -6.32 -13.15 -30.88
CA SER A 442 -7.31 -12.16 -30.43
C SER A 442 -6.83 -11.34 -29.25
N GLU A 443 -5.54 -11.36 -28.95
CA GLU A 443 -4.98 -10.63 -27.81
C GLU A 443 -3.55 -10.21 -28.11
N ILE A 444 -3.30 -8.93 -27.91
CA ILE A 444 -1.99 -8.32 -27.96
C ILE A 444 -1.68 -7.70 -26.60
N ARG A 445 -0.40 -7.65 -26.26
CA ARG A 445 0.12 -6.86 -25.15
C ARG A 445 0.95 -5.73 -25.73
N THR A 446 0.59 -4.51 -25.42
CA THR A 446 1.42 -3.36 -25.70
C THR A 446 2.21 -3.04 -24.43
N THR A 447 3.48 -2.72 -24.59
CA THR A 447 4.36 -2.32 -23.50
C THR A 447 5.13 -1.10 -23.92
N LEU A 448 4.81 0.03 -23.31
CA LEU A 448 5.64 1.18 -23.37
C LEU A 448 6.81 1.05 -22.38
N THR A 449 8.00 1.38 -22.85
CA THR A 449 9.19 1.54 -22.02
C THR A 449 9.86 2.90 -22.20
N ASN A 450 10.58 3.32 -21.16
CA ASN A 450 11.38 4.53 -21.13
C ASN A 450 10.57 5.79 -21.42
N GLY A 451 9.33 5.83 -20.95
CA GLY A 451 8.36 6.93 -20.97
C GLY A 451 8.85 8.31 -20.57
N THR A 452 8.38 9.37 -21.22
CA THR A 452 8.42 10.77 -20.84
C THR A 452 7.26 11.52 -21.49
N LEU A 453 6.29 11.91 -20.67
CA LEU A 453 5.36 12.95 -21.02
C LEU A 453 5.89 14.30 -20.64
N SER A 454 5.67 15.28 -21.51
CA SER A 454 5.86 16.68 -21.15
C SER A 454 4.70 17.55 -21.59
N SER A 455 4.32 18.48 -20.72
CA SER A 455 3.31 19.52 -20.94
C SER A 455 3.76 20.78 -20.20
N ASP A 456 3.73 21.95 -20.86
CA ASP A 456 4.03 23.25 -20.25
C ASP A 456 5.34 23.34 -19.41
N ASN A 457 6.39 22.62 -19.83
CA ASN A 457 7.71 22.47 -19.18
C ASN A 457 7.76 21.54 -17.96
N GLU A 458 6.66 20.90 -17.63
CA GLU A 458 6.62 19.83 -16.63
C GLU A 458 6.91 18.49 -17.32
N GLU A 459 7.49 17.53 -16.60
CA GLU A 459 7.88 16.23 -17.15
C GLU A 459 7.53 15.08 -16.19
N ILE A 460 6.81 14.08 -16.70
CA ILE A 460 6.59 12.78 -16.03
C ILE A 460 7.25 11.70 -16.87
N LYS A 461 8.20 10.98 -16.30
CA LYS A 461 8.76 9.77 -16.87
C LYS A 461 7.83 8.59 -16.59
N ILE A 462 7.68 7.70 -17.58
CA ILE A 462 6.94 6.44 -17.44
C ILE A 462 7.86 5.29 -17.78
N PRO A 463 8.69 4.82 -16.83
CA PRO A 463 9.61 3.72 -17.07
C PRO A 463 8.98 2.52 -17.77
N LYS A 464 7.71 2.23 -17.42
CA LYS A 464 6.96 1.11 -17.96
C LYS A 464 5.45 1.39 -17.92
N MET A 465 4.74 1.10 -19.00
CA MET A 465 3.29 0.93 -19.01
C MET A 465 2.96 -0.31 -19.83
N VAL A 466 2.07 -1.15 -19.34
CA VAL A 466 1.64 -2.39 -19.99
C VAL A 466 0.13 -2.37 -20.13
N ASP A 467 -0.34 -2.58 -21.34
CA ASP A 467 -1.75 -2.71 -21.70
C ASP A 467 -1.98 -3.97 -22.53
N SER A 468 -3.17 -4.56 -22.43
CA SER A 468 -3.59 -5.67 -23.29
C SER A 468 -4.92 -5.35 -23.97
N SER A 469 -5.00 -5.67 -25.25
CA SER A 469 -6.17 -5.37 -26.07
C SER A 469 -6.42 -6.47 -27.09
N SER A 470 -7.61 -6.51 -27.69
CA SER A 470 -7.97 -7.61 -28.59
C SER A 470 -7.25 -7.55 -29.94
N THR A 471 -6.86 -6.35 -30.40
CA THR A 471 -6.26 -6.11 -31.71
C THR A 471 -5.43 -4.81 -31.71
N LEU A 472 -4.54 -4.67 -32.69
CA LEU A 472 -3.80 -3.43 -32.96
C LEU A 472 -4.69 -2.25 -33.39
N SER A 473 -5.86 -2.54 -33.98
CA SER A 473 -6.78 -1.53 -34.51
C SER A 473 -8.22 -1.86 -34.11
N ASN A 474 -8.89 -0.93 -33.43
CA ASN A 474 -10.27 -1.08 -32.94
C ASN A 474 -10.45 -2.27 -31.99
N GLY A 475 -9.56 -2.39 -31.00
CA GLY A 475 -9.70 -3.38 -29.94
C GLY A 475 -11.07 -3.24 -29.27
N SER A 476 -11.75 -4.36 -29.01
CA SER A 476 -13.04 -4.35 -28.34
C SER A 476 -12.87 -4.00 -26.85
N TYR A 477 -11.67 -4.21 -26.30
CA TYR A 477 -11.27 -3.80 -24.96
C TYR A 477 -9.81 -3.36 -24.91
N ASP A 478 -9.47 -2.63 -23.87
CA ASP A 478 -8.15 -2.26 -23.41
C ASP A 478 -8.06 -2.50 -21.89
N LYS A 479 -7.01 -3.21 -21.46
CA LYS A 479 -6.75 -3.58 -20.06
C LYS A 479 -5.37 -3.09 -19.70
N LEU A 480 -5.30 -1.99 -18.97
CA LEU A 480 -4.10 -1.60 -18.24
C LEU A 480 -3.69 -2.75 -17.31
N GLU A 481 -2.45 -3.22 -17.37
CA GLU A 481 -1.89 -4.20 -16.41
C GLU A 481 -1.02 -3.49 -15.36
N GLU A 482 -0.18 -2.55 -15.81
CA GLU A 482 0.82 -1.88 -14.98
C GLU A 482 1.16 -0.51 -15.56
N ILE A 483 1.44 0.47 -14.70
CA ILE A 483 2.09 1.73 -15.05
C ILE A 483 3.01 2.16 -13.91
N ALA A 484 4.30 2.32 -14.20
CA ALA A 484 5.26 2.98 -13.33
C ALA A 484 5.52 4.40 -13.85
N PHE A 485 5.62 5.37 -12.95
CA PHE A 485 5.89 6.76 -13.29
C PHE A 485 6.70 7.48 -12.22
N ASN A 486 7.57 8.40 -12.64
CA ASN A 486 8.27 9.31 -11.74
C ASN A 486 8.52 10.65 -12.42
N GLY A 487 8.58 11.75 -11.67
CA GLY A 487 8.79 13.06 -12.25
C GLY A 487 8.39 14.20 -11.34
N VAL A 488 8.44 15.42 -11.87
CA VAL A 488 8.07 16.62 -11.12
C VAL A 488 6.98 17.36 -11.88
N VAL A 489 5.86 17.62 -11.19
CA VAL A 489 4.70 18.33 -11.73
C VAL A 489 4.30 19.44 -10.78
N GLY A 490 4.43 20.68 -11.22
CA GLY A 490 4.33 21.85 -10.36
C GLY A 490 5.26 21.71 -9.15
N ASP A 491 4.68 21.76 -7.97
CA ASP A 491 5.39 21.66 -6.70
C ASP A 491 5.60 20.22 -6.22
N TYR A 492 5.11 19.23 -6.96
CA TYR A 492 5.07 17.84 -6.50
C TYR A 492 6.14 16.99 -7.20
N ASN A 493 6.85 16.16 -6.44
CA ASN A 493 7.67 15.06 -6.96
C ASN A 493 6.90 13.75 -6.80
N PHE A 494 6.90 12.94 -7.85
CA PHE A 494 6.17 11.69 -7.96
C PHE A 494 7.16 10.56 -8.17
N ASP A 495 6.91 9.45 -7.50
CA ASP A 495 7.50 8.17 -7.88
C ASP A 495 6.55 7.07 -7.43
N GLY A 496 5.80 6.50 -8.37
CA GLY A 496 4.75 5.56 -8.08
C GLY A 496 4.51 4.56 -9.18
N ARG A 497 3.73 3.56 -8.83
CA ARG A 497 3.33 2.45 -9.67
C ARG A 497 1.85 2.16 -9.42
N ILE A 498 1.11 1.92 -10.47
CA ILE A 498 -0.27 1.42 -10.42
C ILE A 498 -0.26 0.06 -11.07
N ASP A 499 -0.79 -0.92 -10.36
CA ASP A 499 -1.01 -2.28 -10.82
C ASP A 499 -2.51 -2.56 -10.90
N VAL A 500 -2.94 -3.14 -12.01
CA VAL A 500 -4.30 -3.64 -12.18
C VAL A 500 -4.20 -5.14 -12.37
N SER A 501 -4.21 -5.84 -11.23
CA SER A 501 -3.93 -7.27 -11.17
C SER A 501 -5.03 -8.12 -11.79
N THR A 502 -6.28 -7.63 -11.74
CA THR A 502 -7.45 -8.42 -12.09
C THR A 502 -8.52 -7.58 -12.79
N TYR A 503 -9.15 -8.19 -13.79
CA TYR A 503 -10.32 -7.67 -14.48
C TYR A 503 -11.50 -8.60 -14.28
N MET A 504 -12.69 -8.02 -14.37
CA MET A 504 -13.96 -8.71 -14.38
C MET A 504 -14.71 -8.38 -15.67
N HIS A 505 -15.47 -9.34 -16.19
CA HIS A 505 -16.31 -9.14 -17.37
C HIS A 505 -17.78 -9.00 -16.94
N ASN A 506 -18.42 -7.91 -17.32
CA ASN A 506 -19.84 -7.65 -17.13
C ASN A 506 -20.50 -7.44 -18.50
N ASP A 507 -21.21 -8.46 -18.99
CA ASP A 507 -21.91 -8.46 -20.28
C ASP A 507 -22.97 -7.35 -20.44
N LYS A 508 -23.36 -6.69 -19.34
CA LYS A 508 -24.33 -5.58 -19.34
C LYS A 508 -23.68 -4.23 -19.63
N VAL A 509 -22.36 -4.14 -19.54
CA VAL A 509 -21.58 -2.92 -19.76
C VAL A 509 -21.06 -2.95 -21.19
N VAL A 510 -21.42 -1.93 -21.97
CA VAL A 510 -21.11 -1.87 -23.41
C VAL A 510 -19.68 -1.34 -23.61
N GLU A 511 -19.26 -0.44 -22.72
CA GLU A 511 -17.93 0.14 -22.70
C GLU A 511 -16.86 -0.93 -22.45
N ASN A 512 -15.72 -0.81 -23.12
CA ASN A 512 -14.58 -1.71 -22.96
C ASN A 512 -14.91 -3.22 -23.11
N SER A 513 -15.94 -3.56 -23.91
CA SER A 513 -16.51 -4.91 -23.98
C SER A 513 -16.82 -5.51 -22.60
N GLY A 514 -17.30 -4.69 -21.66
CA GLY A 514 -17.65 -5.12 -20.31
C GLY A 514 -16.47 -5.47 -19.41
N TYR A 515 -15.22 -5.30 -19.86
CA TYR A 515 -14.05 -5.50 -18.98
C TYR A 515 -13.85 -4.31 -18.06
N LEU A 516 -13.97 -4.55 -16.76
CA LEU A 516 -13.79 -3.57 -15.70
C LEU A 516 -12.66 -4.03 -14.76
N PRO A 517 -11.80 -3.12 -14.29
CA PRO A 517 -10.79 -3.47 -13.30
C PRO A 517 -11.48 -3.88 -12.00
N LYS A 518 -11.16 -5.08 -11.50
CA LYS A 518 -11.70 -5.58 -10.24
C LYS A 518 -10.92 -5.06 -9.05
N GLU A 519 -9.60 -4.98 -9.19
CA GLU A 519 -8.68 -4.51 -8.17
C GLU A 519 -7.65 -3.60 -8.80
N ILE A 520 -7.37 -2.50 -8.13
CA ILE A 520 -6.29 -1.59 -8.48
C ILE A 520 -5.45 -1.31 -7.24
N ALA A 521 -4.13 -1.46 -7.38
CA ALA A 521 -3.17 -1.11 -6.36
C ALA A 521 -2.28 0.05 -6.83
N TYR A 522 -2.30 1.18 -6.13
CA TYR A 522 -1.27 2.21 -6.21
C TYR A 522 -0.21 1.96 -5.15
N ASN A 523 1.05 2.14 -5.50
CA ASN A 523 2.18 2.12 -4.58
C ASN A 523 3.10 3.25 -4.97
N GLY A 524 3.32 4.21 -4.10
CA GLY A 524 4.19 5.30 -4.46
C GLY A 524 4.31 6.38 -3.43
N TYR A 525 5.13 7.32 -3.83
CA TYR A 525 5.53 8.45 -3.04
C TYR A 525 5.18 9.75 -3.74
N ILE A 526 4.74 10.69 -2.92
CA ILE A 526 4.43 12.06 -3.27
C ILE A 526 5.21 12.97 -2.33
N LEU A 527 6.03 13.86 -2.88
CA LEU A 527 6.66 14.95 -2.14
C LEU A 527 6.06 16.26 -2.58
N ASN A 528 5.58 17.08 -1.65
CA ASN A 528 5.42 18.49 -1.92
C ASN A 528 6.75 19.21 -1.66
N ASN A 529 7.40 19.69 -2.72
CA ASN A 529 8.70 20.37 -2.65
C ASN A 529 8.62 21.74 -1.95
N LEU A 530 7.43 22.36 -1.84
CA LEU A 530 7.27 23.66 -1.18
C LEU A 530 7.34 23.55 0.34
N ASN A 531 6.67 22.55 0.91
CA ASN A 531 6.56 22.39 2.36
C ASN A 531 7.23 21.12 2.89
N GLY A 532 7.83 20.30 2.01
CA GLY A 532 8.52 19.06 2.31
C GLY A 532 7.64 17.94 2.84
N THR A 533 6.31 18.06 2.74
CA THR A 533 5.39 16.99 3.12
C THR A 533 5.55 15.82 2.17
N GLN A 534 5.75 14.63 2.73
CA GLN A 534 5.95 13.38 2.04
C GLN A 534 4.84 12.40 2.43
N ILE A 535 4.25 11.76 1.43
CA ILE A 535 3.32 10.64 1.59
C ILE A 535 3.92 9.48 0.81
N ASP A 536 4.22 8.37 1.49
CA ASP A 536 4.65 7.11 0.86
C ASP A 536 3.61 6.04 1.22
N ALA A 537 2.76 5.67 0.27
CA ALA A 537 1.61 4.85 0.56
C ALA A 537 1.32 3.81 -0.52
N ARG A 538 0.81 2.67 -0.05
CA ARG A 538 0.11 1.67 -0.81
C ARG A 538 -1.38 1.85 -0.63
N ILE A 539 -2.11 1.98 -1.74
CA ILE A 539 -3.57 2.07 -1.77
C ILE A 539 -4.06 0.92 -2.61
N ILE A 540 -4.98 0.12 -2.09
CA ILE A 540 -5.66 -0.93 -2.85
C ILE A 540 -7.14 -0.60 -2.85
N ALA A 541 -7.76 -0.61 -4.02
CA ALA A 541 -9.20 -0.48 -4.19
C ALA A 541 -9.73 -1.72 -4.92
N GLU A 542 -10.67 -2.43 -4.30
CA GLU A 542 -11.39 -3.56 -4.87
C GLU A 542 -12.86 -3.22 -5.06
N TRP A 543 -13.39 -3.50 -6.25
CA TRP A 543 -14.82 -3.37 -6.55
C TRP A 543 -15.53 -4.72 -6.33
N LYS A 544 -16.50 -4.75 -5.44
CA LYS A 544 -17.21 -5.98 -5.00
C LYS A 544 -18.48 -6.28 -5.80
N ASP A 545 -19.08 -5.30 -6.48
CA ASP A 545 -20.40 -5.42 -7.13
C ASP A 545 -20.37 -5.36 -8.66
N LEU A 546 -19.20 -5.43 -9.30
CA LEU A 546 -19.06 -5.27 -10.75
C LEU A 546 -19.95 -6.21 -11.60
N LEU A 547 -20.32 -7.41 -11.12
CA LEU A 547 -21.24 -8.32 -11.85
C LEU A 547 -22.73 -8.02 -11.63
N LEU A 548 -23.06 -7.34 -10.53
CA LEU A 548 -24.42 -7.21 -10.06
C LEU A 548 -25.16 -6.07 -10.75
N ASN A 549 -24.43 -5.01 -11.10
CA ASN A 549 -25.01 -3.75 -11.54
C ASN A 549 -25.01 -3.61 -13.07
N ASP A 550 -26.19 -3.35 -13.63
CA ASP A 550 -26.40 -3.03 -15.05
C ASP A 550 -26.13 -1.55 -15.37
N GLN A 551 -25.97 -0.71 -14.34
CA GLN A 551 -25.60 0.70 -14.39
C GLN A 551 -24.11 0.96 -14.12
N ALA A 552 -23.29 -0.09 -13.94
CA ALA A 552 -21.85 0.02 -13.74
C ALA A 552 -21.15 0.43 -15.05
N THR A 553 -21.45 1.61 -15.56
CA THR A 553 -20.65 2.23 -16.62
C THR A 553 -19.60 3.13 -15.97
N ILE A 554 -18.42 3.18 -16.58
CA ILE A 554 -17.26 3.95 -16.09
C ILE A 554 -17.60 5.44 -15.96
N ASP A 555 -18.53 5.95 -16.77
CA ASP A 555 -18.90 7.36 -16.83
C ASP A 555 -20.16 7.72 -16.02
N ASN A 556 -20.81 6.74 -15.38
CA ASN A 556 -22.01 7.01 -14.60
C ASN A 556 -21.67 7.62 -13.23
N HIS A 557 -21.71 8.95 -13.16
CA HIS A 557 -21.48 9.71 -11.93
C HIS A 557 -22.51 9.41 -10.81
N SER A 558 -23.59 8.69 -11.13
CA SER A 558 -24.60 8.25 -10.15
C SER A 558 -24.34 6.84 -9.63
N TYR A 559 -23.41 6.09 -10.22
CA TYR A 559 -23.01 4.78 -9.75
C TYR A 559 -22.16 4.92 -8.48
N ASN A 560 -22.62 4.30 -7.39
CA ASN A 560 -21.88 4.21 -6.13
C ASN A 560 -21.44 2.75 -5.94
N PRO A 561 -20.25 2.36 -6.42
CA PRO A 561 -19.79 0.98 -6.34
C PRO A 561 -19.68 0.48 -4.90
N LEU A 562 -19.82 -0.83 -4.71
CA LEU A 562 -19.37 -1.48 -3.48
C LEU A 562 -17.85 -1.61 -3.56
N LEU A 563 -17.17 -0.94 -2.65
CA LEU A 563 -15.74 -0.78 -2.62
C LEU A 563 -15.19 -1.32 -1.32
N ASP A 564 -14.00 -1.89 -1.43
CA ASP A 564 -13.10 -2.16 -0.31
C ASP A 564 -11.78 -1.47 -0.62
N VAL A 565 -11.44 -0.48 0.20
CA VAL A 565 -10.25 0.34 0.03
C VAL A 565 -9.37 0.16 1.23
N THR A 566 -8.10 -0.17 1.01
CA THR A 566 -7.07 -0.19 2.05
C THR A 566 -5.96 0.77 1.70
N ILE A 567 -5.45 1.50 2.69
CA ILE A 567 -4.35 2.46 2.58
C ILE A 567 -3.35 2.07 3.66
N ASN A 568 -2.11 1.76 3.29
CA ASN A 568 -1.04 1.47 4.23
C ASN A 568 0.19 2.28 3.82
N GLY A 569 0.75 3.09 4.71
CA GLY A 569 1.87 3.94 4.34
C GLY A 569 2.37 4.82 5.46
N ASN A 570 3.35 5.65 5.11
CA ASN A 570 3.98 6.63 5.98
C ASN A 570 3.67 8.05 5.51
N ILE A 571 3.43 8.95 6.46
CA ILE A 571 3.33 10.40 6.23
C ILE A 571 4.41 11.09 7.03
N LYS A 572 5.17 11.94 6.33
CA LYS A 572 6.22 12.76 6.91
C LYS A 572 5.91 14.23 6.63
N VAL A 573 5.50 14.96 7.65
CA VAL A 573 5.33 16.43 7.58
C VAL A 573 6.62 17.08 8.07
N VAL A 574 7.03 18.19 7.45
CA VAL A 574 8.25 18.90 7.87
C VAL A 574 8.17 19.33 9.34
N ASN A 575 9.27 19.10 10.07
CA ASN A 575 9.39 19.31 11.51
C ASN A 575 8.44 18.45 12.38
N GLN A 576 7.91 17.37 11.83
CA GLN A 576 7.17 16.36 12.59
C GLN A 576 7.85 14.99 12.43
N PRO A 577 7.75 14.10 13.43
CA PRO A 577 8.10 12.70 13.27
C PRO A 577 7.29 12.06 12.15
N GLU A 578 7.87 11.08 11.48
CA GLU A 578 7.16 10.25 10.50
C GLU A 578 6.04 9.50 11.21
N SER A 579 4.90 9.35 10.53
CA SER A 579 3.72 8.67 11.06
C SER A 579 3.33 7.53 10.14
N THR A 580 3.03 6.37 10.69
CA THR A 580 2.46 5.25 9.95
C THR A 580 0.94 5.34 9.97
N ILE A 581 0.31 5.08 8.83
CA ILE A 581 -1.14 5.07 8.65
C ILE A 581 -1.56 3.77 8.00
N ASN A 582 -2.48 3.08 8.64
CA ASN A 582 -3.19 1.93 8.08
C ASN A 582 -4.69 2.23 8.14
N ALA A 583 -5.33 2.44 7.01
CA ALA A 583 -6.76 2.71 6.92
C ALA A 583 -7.46 1.68 6.04
N SER A 584 -8.68 1.32 6.41
CA SER A 584 -9.60 0.56 5.56
C SER A 584 -10.96 1.22 5.50
N TYR A 585 -11.64 1.04 4.38
CA TYR A 585 -12.99 1.48 4.12
C TYR A 585 -13.71 0.38 3.34
N GLU A 586 -14.90 0.01 3.78
CA GLU A 586 -15.76 -0.91 3.06
C GLU A 586 -17.20 -0.36 3.02
N ASN A 587 -17.88 -0.51 1.89
CA ASN A 587 -19.33 -0.31 1.81
C ASN A 587 -20.07 -1.52 1.26
N PHE A 588 -21.28 -1.70 1.76
CA PHE A 588 -22.10 -2.89 1.55
C PHE A 588 -23.39 -2.55 0.80
N SER A 589 -24.07 -3.59 0.32
CA SER A 589 -25.27 -3.48 -0.50
C SER A 589 -26.50 -2.95 0.25
N ASP A 590 -26.50 -3.05 1.57
CA ASP A 590 -27.53 -2.52 2.47
C ASP A 590 -27.25 -1.08 2.94
N GLU A 591 -26.36 -0.38 2.23
CA GLU A 591 -25.89 0.97 2.55
C GLU A 591 -25.01 1.06 3.80
N HIS A 592 -24.71 -0.07 4.45
CA HIS A 592 -23.79 -0.17 5.57
C HIS A 592 -22.37 0.22 5.13
N ARG A 593 -21.57 0.76 6.06
CA ARG A 593 -20.19 1.16 5.83
C ARG A 593 -19.33 0.92 7.05
N ASP A 594 -18.18 0.33 6.84
CA ASP A 594 -17.16 0.17 7.87
C ASP A 594 -15.91 0.98 7.50
N ILE A 595 -15.29 1.56 8.51
CA ILE A 595 -14.06 2.34 8.42
C ILE A 595 -13.16 1.90 9.55
N SER A 596 -11.87 1.70 9.28
CA SER A 596 -10.85 1.50 10.31
C SER A 596 -9.66 2.38 9.99
N ILE A 597 -9.04 3.00 10.99
CA ILE A 597 -7.83 3.80 10.84
C ILE A 597 -6.95 3.55 12.05
N SER A 598 -5.76 3.03 11.82
CA SER A 598 -4.65 2.99 12.76
C SER A 598 -3.63 4.05 12.38
N PHE A 599 -3.24 4.87 13.35
CA PHE A 599 -2.26 5.92 13.22
C PHE A 599 -1.19 5.71 14.29
N GLN A 600 0.07 5.66 13.88
CA GLN A 600 1.21 5.58 14.78
C GLN A 600 2.14 6.76 14.53
N ASN A 601 2.54 7.44 15.60
CA ASN A 601 3.55 8.51 15.57
C ASN A 601 4.36 8.43 16.86
N ASP A 602 5.68 8.22 16.74
CA ASP A 602 6.54 7.85 17.86
C ASP A 602 5.93 6.66 18.64
N ASP A 603 5.85 6.77 19.96
CA ASP A 603 5.24 5.76 20.85
C ASP A 603 3.70 5.81 20.83
N THR A 604 3.10 6.79 20.14
CA THR A 604 1.65 6.99 20.17
C THR A 604 0.95 6.21 19.08
N ILE A 605 0.34 5.09 19.45
CA ILE A 605 -0.61 4.33 18.60
C ILE A 605 -2.04 4.74 18.93
N VAL A 606 -2.81 5.11 17.91
CA VAL A 606 -4.23 5.42 17.97
C VAL A 606 -4.97 4.60 16.93
N ASN A 607 -5.95 3.83 17.38
CA ASN A 607 -6.84 3.07 16.52
C ASN A 607 -8.22 3.72 16.53
N SER A 608 -8.90 3.75 15.40
CA SER A 608 -10.26 4.21 15.30
C SER A 608 -11.04 3.34 14.34
N SER A 609 -12.31 3.11 14.62
CA SER A 609 -13.20 2.36 13.75
C SER A 609 -14.59 2.96 13.74
N GLY A 610 -15.25 2.91 12.60
CA GLY A 610 -16.59 3.42 12.39
C GLY A 610 -17.44 2.38 11.68
N SER A 611 -18.70 2.27 12.06
CA SER A 611 -19.67 1.35 11.48
C SER A 611 -20.99 2.10 11.34
N PHE A 612 -21.41 2.37 10.10
CA PHE A 612 -22.48 3.31 9.78
C PHE A 612 -23.57 2.64 8.96
N THR A 613 -24.83 2.86 9.34
CA THR A 613 -25.99 2.23 8.71
C THR A 613 -26.62 3.07 7.61
N THR A 614 -26.02 4.23 7.29
CA THR A 614 -26.50 5.13 6.23
C THR A 614 -25.36 5.60 5.33
N PRO A 615 -25.64 5.90 4.04
CA PRO A 615 -24.65 6.41 3.11
C PRO A 615 -24.04 7.76 3.50
N LYS A 616 -24.69 8.49 4.39
CA LYS A 616 -24.24 9.80 4.84
C LYS A 616 -23.43 9.72 6.15
N GLY A 617 -23.32 8.54 6.77
CA GLY A 617 -22.60 8.36 8.02
C GLY A 617 -23.24 9.04 9.23
N ASP A 618 -24.50 9.44 9.11
CA ASP A 618 -25.28 10.16 10.12
C ASP A 618 -25.85 9.22 11.20
N ASN A 619 -25.91 7.91 10.94
CA ASN A 619 -26.27 6.89 11.92
C ASN A 619 -25.17 5.82 12.01
N GLY A 620 -24.72 5.47 13.21
CA GLY A 620 -23.66 4.48 13.38
C GLY A 620 -22.99 4.45 14.74
N THR A 621 -21.89 3.73 14.84
CA THR A 621 -20.99 3.74 16.00
C THR A 621 -19.57 4.04 15.53
N PHE A 622 -18.93 5.01 16.17
CA PHE A 622 -17.52 5.33 15.99
C PHE A 622 -16.76 5.04 17.28
N ARG A 623 -15.57 4.48 17.19
CA ARG A 623 -14.73 4.05 18.31
C ARG A 623 -13.33 4.60 18.10
N VAL A 624 -12.68 4.98 19.18
CA VAL A 624 -11.28 5.40 19.19
C VAL A 624 -10.61 4.75 20.39
N SER A 625 -9.45 4.15 20.21
CA SER A 625 -8.61 3.65 21.28
C SER A 625 -7.15 4.03 21.09
N ASN A 626 -6.36 3.89 22.15
CA ASN A 626 -4.91 4.04 22.08
C ASN A 626 -4.20 2.98 22.92
N HIS A 627 -2.88 2.89 22.75
CA HIS A 627 -2.02 1.93 23.47
C HIS A 627 -1.97 2.15 24.99
N ILE A 628 -2.34 3.33 25.50
CA ILE A 628 -2.43 3.56 26.95
C ILE A 628 -3.79 3.16 27.53
N GLY A 629 -4.59 2.36 26.82
CA GLY A 629 -5.85 1.80 27.33
C GLY A 629 -7.04 2.77 27.38
N ILE A 630 -6.92 3.97 26.79
CA ILE A 630 -8.08 4.87 26.62
C ILE A 630 -8.92 4.36 25.46
N TYR A 631 -10.23 4.28 25.67
CA TYR A 631 -11.22 3.89 24.67
C TYR A 631 -12.41 4.86 24.71
N ALA A 632 -12.81 5.41 23.58
CA ALA A 632 -14.00 6.24 23.43
C ALA A 632 -14.95 5.63 22.40
N GLN A 633 -16.24 5.57 22.73
CA GLN A 633 -17.30 5.10 21.84
C GLN A 633 -18.33 6.21 21.66
N PHE A 634 -18.66 6.48 20.41
CA PHE A 634 -19.62 7.48 19.97
C PHE A 634 -20.73 6.77 19.21
N ILE A 635 -21.95 6.80 19.73
CA ILE A 635 -23.15 6.31 19.05
C ILE A 635 -23.81 7.51 18.38
N LEU A 636 -24.03 7.44 17.08
CA LEU A 636 -24.59 8.51 16.26
C LEU A 636 -26.01 8.18 15.83
N VAL A 637 -26.91 9.14 16.01
CA VAL A 637 -28.29 9.14 15.47
C VAL A 637 -28.57 10.52 14.87
N ASP A 638 -28.90 10.57 13.59
CA ASP A 638 -29.17 11.78 12.80
C ASP A 638 -28.05 12.84 12.95
N ASN A 639 -26.79 12.38 12.86
CA ASN A 639 -25.58 13.19 13.00
C ASN A 639 -25.41 13.83 14.40
N ARG A 640 -26.05 13.25 15.43
CA ARG A 640 -25.90 13.65 16.83
C ARG A 640 -25.40 12.50 17.67
N VAL A 641 -24.50 12.79 18.59
CA VAL A 641 -24.01 11.83 19.58
C VAL A 641 -25.13 11.52 20.58
N VAL A 642 -25.43 10.24 20.76
CA VAL A 642 -26.34 9.76 21.80
C VAL A 642 -25.62 9.90 23.14
N GLU A 643 -26.17 10.70 24.04
CA GLU A 643 -25.57 10.96 25.35
C GLU A 643 -25.39 9.66 26.14
N GLY A 644 -24.24 9.51 26.79
CA GLY A 644 -23.91 8.34 27.60
C GLY A 644 -24.61 8.33 28.96
N ASN A 645 -24.77 7.15 29.54
CA ASN A 645 -25.16 6.98 30.95
C ASN A 645 -24.22 6.03 31.71
N ILE A 646 -24.38 5.96 33.03
CA ILE A 646 -23.54 5.14 33.92
C ILE A 646 -23.66 3.63 33.71
N ASN A 647 -24.72 3.17 33.04
CA ASN A 647 -24.90 1.76 32.68
C ASN A 647 -24.15 1.39 31.39
N GLY A 648 -23.50 2.37 30.75
CA GLY A 648 -22.83 2.18 29.47
C GLY A 648 -23.76 2.29 28.26
N ASP A 649 -25.01 2.69 28.44
CA ASP A 649 -25.87 3.00 27.29
C ASP A 649 -25.44 4.36 26.70
N GLY A 650 -25.32 4.44 25.37
CA GLY A 650 -24.92 5.68 24.69
C GLY A 650 -23.41 5.80 24.50
N SER A 651 -22.92 7.04 24.46
CA SER A 651 -21.53 7.35 24.12
C SER A 651 -20.67 7.56 25.37
N VAL A 652 -19.57 6.82 25.49
CA VAL A 652 -18.78 6.71 26.73
C VAL A 652 -17.28 6.78 26.47
N VAL A 653 -16.52 7.12 27.51
CA VAL A 653 -15.06 7.06 27.56
C VAL A 653 -14.64 6.11 28.68
N LYS A 654 -13.73 5.19 28.37
CA LYS A 654 -13.21 4.16 29.25
C LYS A 654 -11.68 4.22 29.36
N LYS A 655 -11.14 3.75 30.48
CA LYS A 655 -9.72 3.45 30.71
C LYS A 655 -9.63 2.04 31.23
N ASP A 656 -8.88 1.18 30.55
CA ASP A 656 -8.66 -0.22 30.95
C ASP A 656 -9.97 -1.00 31.23
N GLY A 657 -11.04 -0.66 30.47
CA GLY A 657 -12.37 -1.25 30.60
C GLY A 657 -13.36 -0.47 31.49
N ASP A 658 -12.87 0.35 32.43
CA ASP A 658 -13.70 1.11 33.36
C ASP A 658 -14.24 2.41 32.76
N ILE A 659 -15.50 2.74 33.00
CA ILE A 659 -16.12 3.99 32.51
C ILE A 659 -15.61 5.18 33.33
N ILE A 660 -14.83 6.04 32.68
CA ILE A 660 -14.25 7.25 33.28
C ILE A 660 -15.02 8.51 32.89
N GLY A 661 -15.83 8.46 31.82
CA GLY A 661 -16.64 9.59 31.41
C GLY A 661 -17.78 9.24 30.46
N MET A 662 -18.78 10.12 30.42
CA MET A 662 -19.93 10.05 29.52
C MET A 662 -19.89 11.24 28.56
N LEU A 663 -20.22 11.03 27.30
CA LEU A 663 -20.30 12.13 26.33
C LEU A 663 -21.69 12.78 26.41
N GLU A 664 -21.74 14.10 26.50
CA GLU A 664 -22.99 14.87 26.54
C GLU A 664 -22.85 16.21 25.79
N TYR A 665 -23.96 16.81 25.38
CA TYR A 665 -23.94 18.15 24.78
C TYR A 665 -24.16 19.24 25.84
N ARG A 666 -23.21 20.16 25.96
CA ARG A 666 -23.35 21.41 26.74
C ARG A 666 -23.33 22.60 25.81
N ASN A 667 -24.49 23.25 25.63
CA ASN A 667 -24.65 24.39 24.70
C ASN A 667 -24.20 24.05 23.27
N ASP A 668 -24.67 22.91 22.73
CA ASP A 668 -24.30 22.38 21.41
C ASP A 668 -22.82 22.00 21.24
N ILE A 669 -22.04 22.00 22.32
CA ILE A 669 -20.66 21.53 22.33
C ILE A 669 -20.64 20.13 22.96
N LEU A 670 -20.09 19.16 22.22
CA LEU A 670 -19.85 17.82 22.75
C LEU A 670 -18.73 17.89 23.79
N VAL A 671 -19.00 17.41 25.00
CA VAL A 671 -18.04 17.37 26.10
C VAL A 671 -18.00 15.99 26.75
N VAL A 672 -16.88 15.67 27.41
CA VAL A 672 -16.78 14.50 28.30
C VAL A 672 -17.14 14.94 29.71
N ASN A 673 -18.17 14.32 30.28
CA ASN A 673 -18.57 14.46 31.68
C ASN A 673 -17.95 13.31 32.49
N TYR A 674 -16.81 13.58 33.13
CA TYR A 674 -16.06 12.58 33.90
C TYR A 674 -16.82 12.14 35.15
N THR A 675 -16.80 10.84 35.44
CA THR A 675 -17.58 10.22 36.53
C THR A 675 -17.14 10.67 37.92
N ASP A 676 -15.85 10.96 38.09
CA ASP A 676 -15.24 11.54 39.29
C ASP A 676 -15.31 13.07 39.33
N GLY A 677 -15.88 13.70 38.29
CA GLY A 677 -15.94 15.15 38.12
C GLY A 677 -14.60 15.81 37.79
N SER A 678 -13.57 15.03 37.45
CA SER A 678 -12.22 15.53 37.20
C SER A 678 -11.52 14.80 36.05
N PHE A 679 -10.40 15.34 35.56
CA PHE A 679 -9.58 14.64 34.55
C PHE A 679 -8.68 13.55 35.16
N GLU A 680 -8.70 13.37 36.48
CA GLU A 680 -7.81 12.47 37.21
C GLU A 680 -8.10 11.00 36.91
N SER A 681 -9.35 10.65 36.61
CA SER A 681 -9.78 9.30 36.23
C SER A 681 -9.10 8.71 34.98
N ILE A 682 -8.27 9.49 34.29
CA ILE A 682 -7.43 9.05 33.16
C ILE A 682 -6.14 8.33 33.64
N PHE A 683 -5.76 8.54 34.91
CA PHE A 683 -4.56 7.98 35.57
C PHE A 683 -4.96 7.06 36.71
#